data_AF-A0A6N6N547-F1
#
_entry.id   AF-A0A6N6N547-F1
#
_cell.length_a   1.000
_cell.length_b   1.000
_cell.length_c   1.000
_cell.angle_alpha   90.00
_cell.angle_beta   90.00
_cell.angle_gamma   90.00
#
_symmetry.space_group_name_H-M   'P 1'
#
loop_
_entity.id
_entity.type
_entity.pdbx_description
1 polymer ?
#
loop_
_entity_poly.entity_id
_entity_poly.type
_entity_poly.pdbx_seq_one_letter_code
_entity_poly.pdbx_strand_id
1 'polypeptide(L)'
;MQPGNNGKAMNILGKIRNFIRRGHGDAKHRDGERLDSLTRRCDCFRRLLSANHAALDVMSDMGDALSGLRPVDMNYVRSGCVSAVASVGRMVKALRSMAPEQYDALSPQLRAIAERIDALIHVKADTIEHGPMILPLRDVAHRPDLAGPKTATLMQAGEELDLYVPDGFVFTPDAFREFMDHGLRDEIERLSMTAEADDLAGLYTLSSRIAQKVQATPLPPKLHRQLRDMLESRPPGRYAVRSSALNEDKAGTSFAGQYRSVLNVGPEGVADAYREVVASAFSATAMSYRRNLGQRDDQTVMCVACMEMIDAEVGGVMYTRDPLAREPSLLQVHAVPGLPASIVDGTCTPDTWSVDTGTMTVAHSHAADKRSMRRCMNGEGTCVELLRPEHGRKPCLRTRTVLLLARTGVRLEQHFKSPQDVEWAVTDDKIVILQCRPLEIRTQDRTGEQEVSTGAVIQGGTTASPGAAAGPPHVVRGKVDLLDMPEGAVLLTDQAHPEWAVVLSKTAAIVAEHGSTAGHLANVAREFNVPALFGAPDAVNKLKEYSSVTVDASRCAVYPGTRAHLLAPASDTPPLMAKSPVMRCLRAAMNHIIPLNLTDAASPEFSPAHCETLHDITRFCHEMGVSEMVNATHGLPGNAARRLVTDVPTRYWVIDMGGGMDPSRGRTVTLDQIRSKPMLALWQGMTAKPWQGPPPPTPGGFLSVIMEASATPGLAPGAANDMGGRNFLLIGSHYCNLQSRYGFHFSTVEGHAGPFPDENYAYLQFKGGGASPDRRKMRAEMVRGILSRKGFLATAKGDAVFARMENESAQRILNGLKVLGHIVMHTRQLDMDMNAPQDAQRHEQRLLSEIRDILASPAPGPDHASGQREQIP
;
A
#
# COMPACT_ATOMS: atom_id res chain seq x y z
N MET A 1 71.44 -45.63 66.01
CA MET A 1 70.81 -46.56 65.05
C MET A 1 69.30 -46.31 65.08
N GLN A 2 68.69 -46.15 63.89
CA GLN A 2 67.24 -46.31 63.62
C GLN A 2 66.73 -47.70 64.07
N PRO A 3 65.41 -48.03 64.08
CA PRO A 3 64.26 -47.49 63.29
C PRO A 3 62.97 -47.29 64.14
N GLY A 4 61.76 -46.91 63.68
CA GLY A 4 61.13 -46.61 62.37
C GLY A 4 59.64 -46.29 62.66
N ASN A 5 59.09 -45.14 62.28
CA ASN A 5 58.41 -44.79 61.02
C ASN A 5 57.15 -45.62 60.67
N ASN A 6 56.01 -45.28 61.31
CA ASN A 6 54.65 -45.59 60.83
C ASN A 6 53.73 -44.40 61.19
N GLY A 7 53.59 -43.42 60.29
CA GLY A 7 52.70 -42.27 60.56
C GLY A 7 52.56 -41.19 59.48
N LYS A 8 53.26 -41.26 58.34
CA LYS A 8 53.23 -40.20 57.31
C LYS A 8 52.47 -40.52 56.01
N ALA A 9 51.93 -41.72 55.83
CA ALA A 9 51.21 -42.09 54.59
C ALA A 9 49.73 -41.66 54.57
N MET A 10 49.10 -41.36 55.71
CA MET A 10 47.63 -41.16 55.78
C MET A 10 47.16 -39.70 55.67
N ASN A 11 48.07 -38.71 55.68
CA ASN A 11 47.73 -37.28 55.69
C ASN A 11 47.93 -36.56 54.33
N ILE A 12 48.51 -37.24 53.33
CA ILE A 12 48.72 -36.70 51.96
C ILE A 12 47.53 -37.05 51.06
N LEU A 13 46.96 -38.26 51.21
CA LEU A 13 45.75 -38.69 50.48
C LEU A 13 44.50 -37.88 50.86
N GLY A 14 44.37 -37.41 52.12
CA GLY A 14 43.26 -36.55 52.55
C GLY A 14 43.31 -35.13 51.97
N LYS A 15 44.50 -34.56 51.81
CA LYS A 15 44.70 -33.22 51.23
C LYS A 15 44.55 -33.22 49.70
N ILE A 16 44.99 -34.27 49.02
CA ILE A 16 44.77 -34.45 47.56
C ILE A 16 43.28 -34.71 47.27
N ARG A 17 42.59 -35.51 48.10
CA ARG A 17 41.14 -35.74 47.93
C ARG A 17 40.30 -34.48 48.15
N ASN A 18 40.67 -33.60 49.09
CA ASN A 18 39.98 -32.32 49.30
C ASN A 18 40.34 -31.25 48.24
N PHE A 19 41.54 -31.28 47.65
CA PHE A 19 41.92 -30.41 46.54
C PHE A 19 41.26 -30.82 45.21
N ILE A 20 41.17 -32.14 44.94
CA ILE A 20 40.46 -32.70 43.77
C ILE A 20 38.94 -32.49 43.90
N ARG A 21 38.37 -32.59 45.12
CA ARG A 21 36.92 -32.38 45.36
C ARG A 21 36.51 -30.91 45.36
N ARG A 22 37.39 -29.97 45.76
CA ARG A 22 37.19 -28.52 45.54
C ARG A 22 37.38 -28.13 44.07
N GLY A 23 38.39 -28.66 43.38
CA GLY A 23 38.62 -28.42 41.94
C GLY A 23 37.54 -29.00 41.01
N HIS A 24 36.92 -30.13 41.38
CA HIS A 24 35.78 -30.70 40.62
C HIS A 24 34.44 -30.02 40.93
N GLY A 25 34.29 -29.41 42.12
CA GLY A 25 33.11 -28.62 42.48
C GLY A 25 33.08 -27.26 41.78
N ASP A 26 34.22 -26.55 41.77
CA ASP A 26 34.37 -25.27 41.05
C ASP A 26 34.31 -25.42 39.53
N ALA A 27 34.80 -26.53 38.97
CA ALA A 27 34.67 -26.83 37.54
C ALA A 27 33.22 -27.09 37.13
N LYS A 28 32.46 -27.91 37.90
CA LYS A 28 31.03 -28.14 37.64
C LYS A 28 30.17 -26.89 37.81
N HIS A 29 30.49 -26.03 38.79
CA HIS A 29 29.77 -24.77 39.00
C HIS A 29 30.07 -23.77 37.88
N ARG A 30 31.33 -23.63 37.45
CA ARG A 30 31.73 -22.81 36.29
C ARG A 30 31.18 -23.34 34.97
N ASP A 31 31.08 -24.65 34.81
CA ASP A 31 30.50 -25.28 33.61
C ASP A 31 28.97 -25.08 33.56
N GLY A 32 28.29 -25.12 34.71
CA GLY A 32 26.86 -24.77 34.83
C GLY A 32 26.57 -23.29 34.52
N GLU A 33 27.34 -22.37 35.11
CA GLU A 33 27.23 -20.92 34.83
C GLU A 33 27.53 -20.58 33.36
N ARG A 34 28.48 -21.29 32.72
CA ARG A 34 28.80 -21.15 31.29
C ARG A 34 27.69 -21.70 30.40
N LEU A 35 27.05 -22.81 30.78
CA LEU A 35 25.91 -23.36 30.06
C LEU A 35 24.69 -22.44 30.17
N ASP A 36 24.39 -21.91 31.36
CA ASP A 36 23.32 -20.92 31.58
C ASP A 36 23.60 -19.60 30.86
N SER A 37 24.87 -19.22 30.72
CA SER A 37 25.29 -18.09 29.88
C SER A 37 25.08 -18.36 28.39
N LEU A 38 25.35 -19.58 27.92
CA LEU A 38 25.14 -19.98 26.52
C LEU A 38 23.65 -20.03 26.18
N THR A 39 22.81 -20.62 27.04
CA THR A 39 21.35 -20.67 26.86
C THR A 39 20.75 -19.26 26.76
N ARG A 40 21.15 -18.34 27.65
CA ARG A 40 20.72 -16.94 27.59
C ARG A 40 21.15 -16.24 26.29
N ARG A 41 22.36 -16.51 25.80
CA ARG A 41 22.84 -15.98 24.50
C ARG A 41 22.05 -16.56 23.33
N CYS A 42 21.74 -17.86 23.35
CA CYS A 42 20.89 -18.51 22.34
C CYS A 42 19.49 -17.89 22.28
N ASP A 43 18.88 -17.62 23.43
CA ASP A 43 17.56 -16.99 23.48
C ASP A 43 17.60 -15.55 22.94
N CYS A 44 18.65 -14.80 23.25
CA CYS A 44 18.88 -13.48 22.67
C CYS A 44 19.08 -13.56 21.15
N PHE A 45 19.85 -14.54 20.66
CA PHE A 45 20.08 -14.77 19.24
C PHE A 45 18.79 -15.14 18.49
N ARG A 46 17.92 -15.99 19.07
CA ARG A 46 16.59 -16.28 18.49
C ARG A 46 15.73 -15.02 18.37
N ARG A 47 15.71 -14.17 19.40
CA ARG A 47 15.00 -12.89 19.37
C ARG A 47 15.57 -11.96 18.29
N LEU A 48 16.90 -11.97 18.10
CA LEU A 48 17.57 -11.23 17.03
C LEU A 48 17.13 -11.71 15.65
N LEU A 49 17.10 -13.03 15.40
CA LEU A 49 16.67 -13.61 14.12
C LEU A 49 15.19 -13.31 13.83
N SER A 50 14.32 -13.45 14.83
CA SER A 50 12.89 -13.10 14.68
C SER A 50 12.70 -11.61 14.33
N ALA A 51 13.43 -10.72 15.00
CA ALA A 51 13.39 -9.29 14.70
C ALA A 51 13.99 -8.94 13.33
N ASN A 52 15.02 -9.65 12.89
CA ASN A 52 15.61 -9.53 11.55
C ASN A 52 14.59 -9.83 10.45
N HIS A 53 13.85 -10.94 10.58
CA HIS A 53 12.81 -11.29 9.60
C HIS A 53 11.71 -10.22 9.55
N ALA A 54 11.22 -9.79 10.72
CA ALA A 54 10.22 -8.72 10.79
C ALA A 54 10.70 -7.41 10.14
N ALA A 55 11.97 -7.04 10.31
CA ALA A 55 12.56 -5.87 9.67
C ALA A 55 12.58 -6.02 8.14
N LEU A 56 13.09 -7.13 7.62
CA LEU A 56 13.18 -7.40 6.17
C LEU A 56 11.80 -7.49 5.50
N ASP A 57 10.80 -8.05 6.18
CA ASP A 57 9.44 -8.14 5.69
C ASP A 57 8.82 -6.76 5.47
N VAL A 58 8.93 -5.88 6.48
CA VAL A 58 8.44 -4.48 6.40
C VAL A 58 9.18 -3.70 5.32
N MET A 59 10.52 -3.78 5.29
CA MET A 59 11.34 -3.10 4.27
C MET A 59 10.92 -3.49 2.86
N SER A 60 10.64 -4.78 2.65
CA SER A 60 10.22 -5.27 1.34
C SER A 60 8.80 -4.86 0.98
N ASP A 61 7.84 -4.91 1.90
CA ASP A 61 6.46 -4.45 1.62
C ASP A 61 6.44 -2.96 1.27
N MET A 62 7.20 -2.14 2.00
CA MET A 62 7.41 -0.73 1.67
C MET A 62 8.14 -0.54 0.33
N GLY A 63 9.09 -1.43 0.00
CA GLY A 63 9.77 -1.45 -1.29
C GLY A 63 8.83 -1.75 -2.46
N ASP A 64 7.93 -2.72 -2.31
CA ASP A 64 6.95 -3.08 -3.34
C ASP A 64 5.95 -1.93 -3.59
N ALA A 65 5.57 -1.21 -2.54
CA ALA A 65 4.73 -0.01 -2.65
C ALA A 65 5.37 1.11 -3.49
N LEU A 66 6.71 1.16 -3.65
CA LEU A 66 7.39 2.15 -4.49
C LEU A 66 7.02 2.03 -5.98
N SER A 67 6.48 0.89 -6.42
CA SER A 67 5.97 0.69 -7.78
C SER A 67 4.81 1.65 -8.14
N GLY A 68 4.08 2.16 -7.13
CA GLY A 68 2.92 3.02 -7.34
C GLY A 68 1.71 2.31 -7.96
N LEU A 69 1.74 0.98 -8.05
CA LEU A 69 0.64 0.18 -8.60
C LEU A 69 -0.55 0.05 -7.65
N ARG A 70 -0.32 0.20 -6.33
CA ARG A 70 -1.37 0.20 -5.30
C ARG A 70 -1.49 1.56 -4.61
N PRO A 71 -2.71 2.06 -4.31
CA PRO A 71 -2.94 3.24 -3.48
C PRO A 71 -2.33 3.11 -2.06
N VAL A 72 -1.46 4.05 -1.67
CA VAL A 72 -0.91 4.17 -0.31
C VAL A 72 -1.12 5.57 0.27
N ASP A 73 -1.31 5.66 1.59
CA ASP A 73 -1.49 6.92 2.33
C ASP A 73 -0.34 7.15 3.34
N MET A 74 -0.40 8.28 4.06
CA MET A 74 0.60 8.58 5.08
C MET A 74 0.55 7.64 6.29
N ASN A 75 -0.60 7.03 6.60
CA ASN A 75 -0.69 6.09 7.71
C ASN A 75 0.13 4.82 7.41
N TYR A 76 0.03 4.30 6.18
CA TYR A 76 0.88 3.21 5.69
C TYR A 76 2.36 3.57 5.77
N VAL A 77 2.75 4.77 5.33
CA VAL A 77 4.16 5.21 5.38
C VAL A 77 4.66 5.31 6.82
N ARG A 78 3.88 5.93 7.71
CA ARG A 78 4.24 6.09 9.13
C ARG A 78 4.30 4.75 9.85
N SER A 79 3.29 3.89 9.70
CA SER A 79 3.24 2.58 10.35
C SER A 79 4.37 1.67 9.88
N GLY A 80 4.69 1.69 8.58
CA GLY A 80 5.84 0.99 8.01
C GLY A 80 7.17 1.49 8.61
N CYS A 81 7.38 2.81 8.65
CA CYS A 81 8.58 3.40 9.26
C CYS A 81 8.74 3.03 10.74
N VAL A 82 7.67 3.16 11.53
CA VAL A 82 7.66 2.80 12.96
C VAL A 82 7.94 1.31 13.14
N SER A 83 7.33 0.45 12.33
CA SER A 83 7.54 -1.00 12.39
C SER A 83 8.97 -1.42 12.02
N ALA A 84 9.56 -0.76 11.03
CA ALA A 84 10.96 -0.97 10.64
C ALA A 84 11.91 -0.56 11.78
N VAL A 85 11.76 0.66 12.31
CA VAL A 85 12.58 1.17 13.43
C VAL A 85 12.43 0.28 14.67
N ALA A 86 11.22 -0.12 15.02
CA ALA A 86 10.96 -0.99 16.17
C ALA A 86 11.60 -2.38 16.01
N SER A 87 11.53 -2.96 14.82
CA SER A 87 12.13 -4.27 14.52
C SER A 87 13.66 -4.21 14.63
N VAL A 88 14.28 -3.19 14.03
CA VAL A 88 15.73 -2.97 14.16
C VAL A 88 16.13 -2.67 15.61
N GLY A 89 15.33 -1.90 16.36
CA GLY A 89 15.54 -1.66 17.78
C GLY A 89 15.53 -2.94 18.63
N ARG A 90 14.66 -3.92 18.30
CA ARG A 90 14.68 -5.24 18.93
C ARG A 90 15.97 -6.01 18.61
N MET A 91 16.50 -5.91 17.39
CA MET A 91 17.79 -6.53 17.03
C MET A 91 18.94 -5.92 17.83
N VAL A 92 19.02 -4.58 17.90
CA VAL A 92 20.05 -3.87 18.68
C VAL A 92 19.98 -4.28 20.16
N LYS A 93 18.78 -4.34 20.73
CA LYS A 93 18.58 -4.77 22.12
C LYS A 93 19.02 -6.22 22.34
N ALA A 94 18.69 -7.12 21.42
CA ALA A 94 19.05 -8.53 21.51
C ALA A 94 20.59 -8.70 21.43
N LEU A 95 21.26 -8.03 20.48
CA LEU A 95 22.71 -8.09 20.34
C LEU A 95 23.44 -7.53 21.58
N ARG A 96 23.01 -6.38 22.09
CA ARG A 96 23.57 -5.80 23.33
C ARG A 96 23.37 -6.71 24.54
N SER A 97 22.32 -7.52 24.55
CA SER A 97 22.10 -8.52 25.61
C SER A 97 23.02 -9.74 25.47
N MET A 98 23.52 -10.04 24.27
CA MET A 98 24.48 -11.12 24.02
C MET A 98 25.89 -10.74 24.47
N ALA A 99 26.31 -9.50 24.18
CA ALA A 99 27.58 -8.92 24.63
C ALA A 99 27.34 -7.50 25.15
N PRO A 100 27.15 -7.34 26.48
CA PRO A 100 27.00 -6.03 27.11
C PRO A 100 28.20 -5.12 26.83
N GLU A 101 27.96 -3.80 26.70
CA GLU A 101 28.95 -2.72 26.47
C GLU A 101 29.63 -2.70 25.09
N GLN A 102 29.80 -3.83 24.40
CA GLN A 102 30.52 -3.91 23.11
C GLN A 102 29.81 -3.21 21.95
N TYR A 103 28.49 -3.06 22.02
CA TYR A 103 27.65 -2.55 20.93
C TYR A 103 26.80 -1.33 21.32
N ASP A 104 27.19 -0.60 22.36
CA ASP A 104 26.41 0.53 22.87
C ASP A 104 26.25 1.67 21.86
N ALA A 105 27.21 1.84 20.96
CA ALA A 105 27.19 2.82 19.87
C ALA A 105 26.04 2.63 18.87
N LEU A 106 25.42 1.44 18.80
CA LEU A 106 24.26 1.20 17.91
C LEU A 106 23.00 1.95 18.35
N SER A 107 22.82 2.18 19.65
CA SER A 107 21.62 2.85 20.17
C SER A 107 21.52 4.33 19.74
N PRO A 108 22.57 5.17 19.90
CA PRO A 108 22.54 6.53 19.38
C PRO A 108 22.46 6.57 17.84
N GLN A 109 23.11 5.64 17.14
CA GLN A 109 23.04 5.59 15.67
C GLN A 109 21.62 5.28 15.16
N LEU A 110 20.95 4.27 15.75
CA LEU A 110 19.56 3.97 15.45
C LEU A 110 18.65 5.17 15.73
N ARG A 111 18.88 5.88 16.84
CA ARG A 111 18.11 7.10 17.18
C ARG A 111 18.29 8.19 16.12
N ALA A 112 19.52 8.46 15.68
CA ALA A 112 19.79 9.46 14.66
C ALA A 112 19.12 9.13 13.31
N ILE A 113 19.09 7.85 12.91
CA ILE A 113 18.35 7.41 11.70
C ILE A 113 16.85 7.59 11.91
N ALA A 114 16.31 7.19 13.06
CA ALA A 114 14.90 7.32 13.38
C ALA A 114 14.44 8.79 13.37
N GLU A 115 15.23 9.71 13.92
CA GLU A 115 14.95 11.16 13.91
C GLU A 115 14.92 11.75 12.49
N ARG A 116 15.81 11.29 11.59
CA ARG A 116 15.76 11.69 10.17
C ARG A 116 14.51 11.19 9.47
N ILE A 117 14.11 9.94 9.72
CA ILE A 117 12.87 9.38 9.16
C ILE A 117 11.65 10.14 9.69
N ASP A 118 11.62 10.41 11.00
CA ASP A 118 10.52 11.11 11.68
C ASP A 118 10.28 12.51 11.09
N ALA A 119 11.37 13.25 10.84
CA ALA A 119 11.33 14.58 10.23
C ALA A 119 10.77 14.61 8.78
N LEU A 120 10.77 13.47 8.08
CA LEU A 120 10.21 13.37 6.72
C LEU A 120 8.70 13.07 6.75
N ILE A 121 8.26 12.22 7.68
CA ILE A 121 6.89 11.72 7.74
C ILE A 121 5.95 12.64 8.52
N HIS A 122 6.47 13.40 9.48
CA HIS A 122 5.72 14.42 10.22
C HIS A 122 6.03 15.82 9.70
N VAL A 123 4.99 16.58 9.36
CA VAL A 123 5.14 18.01 9.09
C VAL A 123 4.92 18.73 10.42
N LYS A 124 5.98 19.35 10.96
CA LYS A 124 5.78 20.38 11.98
C LYS A 124 5.00 21.50 11.31
N ALA A 125 3.88 21.91 11.90
CA ALA A 125 3.20 23.11 11.44
C ALA A 125 4.21 24.26 11.53
N ASP A 126 4.69 24.73 10.38
CA ASP A 126 5.48 25.94 10.33
C ASP A 126 4.67 27.03 11.03
N THR A 127 5.31 27.79 11.90
CA THR A 127 4.80 29.05 12.45
C THR A 127 4.65 30.04 11.30
N ILE A 128 3.58 29.89 10.52
CA ILE A 128 3.14 30.84 9.51
C ILE A 128 2.54 32.02 10.28
N GLU A 129 2.98 33.25 9.94
CA GLU A 129 2.38 34.48 10.48
C GLU A 129 0.86 34.45 10.30
N HIS A 130 0.11 34.65 11.39
CA HIS A 130 -1.35 34.58 11.39
C HIS A 130 -1.96 35.74 10.61
N GLY A 131 -2.65 35.42 9.52
CA GLY A 131 -3.48 36.34 8.76
C GLY A 131 -4.88 36.54 9.36
N PRO A 132 -5.72 37.39 8.73
CA PRO A 132 -7.13 37.51 9.09
C PRO A 132 -7.88 36.20 8.82
N MET A 133 -8.75 35.79 9.76
CA MET A 133 -9.49 34.53 9.66
C MET A 133 -10.75 34.64 8.78
N ILE A 134 -11.31 35.84 8.66
CA ILE A 134 -12.46 36.11 7.79
C ILE A 134 -12.17 37.37 6.97
N LEU A 135 -12.43 37.29 5.67
CA LEU A 135 -12.25 38.39 4.72
C LEU A 135 -13.49 38.60 3.85
N PRO A 136 -13.87 39.84 3.51
CA PRO A 136 -14.87 40.11 2.47
C PRO A 136 -14.45 39.53 1.12
N LEU A 137 -15.41 39.07 0.31
CA LEU A 137 -15.11 38.49 -1.00
C LEU A 137 -14.45 39.48 -1.97
N ARG A 138 -14.79 40.77 -1.87
CA ARG A 138 -14.15 41.84 -2.64
C ARG A 138 -12.65 42.01 -2.39
N ASP A 139 -12.12 41.52 -1.26
CA ASP A 139 -10.72 41.72 -0.87
C ASP A 139 -9.83 40.52 -1.23
N VAL A 140 -10.40 39.49 -1.89
CA VAL A 140 -9.71 38.22 -2.18
C VAL A 140 -9.62 37.89 -3.67
N ALA A 141 -9.99 38.82 -4.55
CA ALA A 141 -9.62 38.73 -5.95
C ALA A 141 -8.10 38.58 -6.06
N HIS A 142 -7.63 37.62 -6.87
CA HIS A 142 -6.22 37.27 -7.01
C HIS A 142 -5.50 36.72 -5.76
N ARG A 143 -6.23 36.33 -4.71
CA ARG A 143 -5.67 35.76 -3.47
C ARG A 143 -6.10 34.30 -3.25
N PRO A 144 -5.72 33.37 -4.16
CA PRO A 144 -6.05 31.95 -4.01
C PRO A 144 -5.42 31.33 -2.75
N ASP A 145 -4.34 31.93 -2.25
CA ASP A 145 -3.70 31.60 -0.97
C ASP A 145 -4.59 31.89 0.25
N LEU A 146 -5.55 32.82 0.15
CA LEU A 146 -6.43 33.21 1.26
C LEU A 146 -7.88 32.77 1.11
N ALA A 147 -8.36 32.60 -0.12
CA ALA A 147 -9.76 32.25 -0.38
C ALA A 147 -9.95 30.88 -1.03
N GLY A 148 -8.85 30.22 -1.41
CA GLY A 148 -8.92 29.06 -2.28
C GLY A 148 -9.10 29.44 -3.76
N PRO A 149 -8.72 28.54 -4.68
CA PRO A 149 -8.68 28.85 -6.10
C PRO A 149 -10.07 29.09 -6.70
N LYS A 150 -11.10 28.35 -6.29
CA LYS A 150 -12.47 28.53 -6.83
C LYS A 150 -13.01 29.93 -6.53
N THR A 151 -12.92 30.34 -5.27
CA THR A 151 -13.44 31.63 -4.83
C THR A 151 -12.61 32.78 -5.41
N ALA A 152 -11.28 32.69 -5.36
CA ALA A 152 -10.42 33.73 -5.94
C ALA A 152 -10.66 33.91 -7.45
N THR A 153 -10.81 32.81 -8.20
CA THR A 153 -11.07 32.84 -9.65
C THR A 153 -12.44 33.47 -9.96
N LEU A 154 -13.47 33.15 -9.18
CA LEU A 154 -14.79 33.77 -9.35
C LEU A 154 -14.74 35.28 -9.11
N MET A 155 -14.11 35.70 -8.01
CA MET A 155 -14.03 37.13 -7.67
C MET A 155 -13.22 37.90 -8.69
N GLN A 156 -12.10 37.33 -9.17
CA GLN A 156 -11.32 37.87 -10.26
C GLN A 156 -12.16 38.05 -11.54
N ALA A 157 -12.92 37.03 -11.94
CA ALA A 157 -13.79 37.12 -13.11
C ALA A 157 -14.89 38.19 -12.94
N GLY A 158 -15.46 38.32 -11.74
CA GLY A 158 -16.43 39.36 -11.42
C GLY A 158 -15.86 40.76 -11.58
N GLU A 159 -14.68 41.01 -10.99
CA GLU A 159 -14.00 42.30 -11.00
C GLU A 159 -13.52 42.70 -12.41
N GLU A 160 -12.82 41.81 -13.11
CA GLU A 160 -12.15 42.16 -14.38
C GLU A 160 -13.08 42.16 -15.59
N LEU A 161 -14.18 41.41 -15.54
CA LEU A 161 -15.13 41.27 -16.65
C LEU A 161 -16.48 41.93 -16.39
N ASP A 162 -16.64 42.66 -15.28
CA ASP A 162 -17.91 43.29 -14.89
C ASP A 162 -19.07 42.27 -14.93
N LEU A 163 -18.83 41.09 -14.36
CA LEU A 163 -19.80 40.00 -14.26
C LEU A 163 -20.48 40.05 -12.91
N TYR A 164 -21.79 39.80 -12.91
CA TYR A 164 -22.53 39.71 -11.66
C TYR A 164 -22.16 38.42 -10.92
N VAL A 165 -21.44 38.57 -9.82
CA VAL A 165 -21.06 37.50 -8.89
C VAL A 165 -21.66 37.80 -7.51
N PRO A 166 -22.13 36.79 -6.76
CA PRO A 166 -22.68 37.03 -5.42
C PRO A 166 -21.64 37.62 -4.46
N ASP A 167 -22.00 38.66 -3.70
CA ASP A 167 -21.15 39.21 -2.64
C ASP A 167 -21.16 38.30 -1.39
N GLY A 168 -20.22 38.51 -0.47
CA GLY A 168 -20.10 37.66 0.71
C GLY A 168 -18.80 37.84 1.47
N PHE A 169 -18.38 36.78 2.15
CA PHE A 169 -17.09 36.67 2.83
C PHE A 169 -16.53 35.26 2.73
N VAL A 170 -15.26 35.08 3.11
CA VAL A 170 -14.58 33.79 3.11
C VAL A 170 -13.90 33.54 4.45
N PHE A 171 -14.00 32.31 4.95
CA PHE A 171 -13.15 31.77 6.00
C PHE A 171 -11.82 31.36 5.39
N THR A 172 -10.74 31.97 5.85
CA THR A 172 -9.40 31.80 5.29
C THR A 172 -8.72 30.54 5.81
N PRO A 173 -7.52 30.17 5.29
CA PRO A 173 -6.70 29.11 5.88
C PRO A 173 -6.43 29.28 7.37
N ASP A 174 -6.28 30.51 7.85
CA ASP A 174 -6.05 30.78 9.26
C ASP A 174 -7.27 30.43 10.11
N ALA A 175 -8.51 30.66 9.62
CA ALA A 175 -9.71 30.18 10.30
C ALA A 175 -9.72 28.65 10.42
N PHE A 176 -9.37 27.96 9.34
CA PHE A 176 -9.30 26.51 9.33
C PHE A 176 -8.23 25.99 10.30
N ARG A 177 -7.01 26.54 10.27
CA ARG A 177 -5.94 26.14 11.18
C ARG A 177 -6.33 26.36 12.63
N GLU A 178 -6.80 27.55 12.98
CA GLU A 178 -7.27 27.87 14.34
C GLU A 178 -8.39 26.92 14.81
N PHE A 179 -9.34 26.60 13.92
CA PHE A 179 -10.41 25.64 14.23
C PHE A 179 -9.88 24.21 14.41
N MET A 180 -8.97 23.76 13.56
CA MET A 180 -8.37 22.43 13.64
C MET A 180 -7.49 22.27 14.89
N ASP A 181 -6.77 23.32 15.27
CA ASP A 181 -5.88 23.33 16.44
C ASP A 181 -6.69 23.49 17.75
N HIS A 182 -7.99 23.75 17.66
CA HIS A 182 -8.93 23.71 18.79
C HIS A 182 -9.36 22.27 19.16
N GLY A 183 -8.39 21.36 19.27
CA GLY A 183 -8.58 19.98 19.74
C GLY A 183 -9.03 18.96 18.68
N LEU A 184 -9.16 19.36 17.40
CA LEU A 184 -9.56 18.45 16.32
C LEU A 184 -8.38 17.68 15.72
N ARG A 185 -7.23 18.34 15.53
CA ARG A 185 -6.05 17.75 14.86
C ARG A 185 -5.59 16.45 15.52
N ASP A 186 -5.31 16.51 16.83
CA ASP A 186 -4.82 15.37 17.60
C ASP A 186 -5.86 14.23 17.64
N GLU A 187 -7.14 14.58 17.73
CA GLU A 187 -8.24 13.61 17.77
C GLU A 187 -8.43 12.91 16.42
N ILE A 188 -8.33 13.64 15.31
CA ILE A 188 -8.39 13.08 13.96
C ILE A 188 -7.21 12.15 13.70
N GLU A 189 -6.00 12.54 14.13
CA GLU A 189 -4.81 11.69 14.02
C GLU A 189 -4.98 10.40 14.84
N ARG A 190 -5.44 10.51 16.09
CA ARG A 190 -5.74 9.35 16.93
C ARG A 190 -6.77 8.42 16.30
N LEU A 191 -7.88 8.96 15.78
CA LEU A 191 -8.91 8.18 15.08
C LEU A 191 -8.33 7.46 13.87
N SER A 192 -7.52 8.16 13.07
CA SER A 192 -6.90 7.62 11.86
C SER A 192 -5.93 6.48 12.16
N MET A 193 -5.14 6.58 13.23
CA MET A 193 -4.21 5.52 13.64
C MET A 193 -4.90 4.27 14.17
N THR A 194 -6.08 4.41 14.78
CA THR A 194 -6.84 3.28 15.35
C THR A 194 -7.81 2.61 14.38
N ALA A 195 -8.02 3.21 13.21
CA ALA A 195 -8.97 2.70 12.24
C ALA A 195 -8.34 1.59 11.39
N GLU A 196 -9.04 0.46 11.27
CA GLU A 196 -8.79 -0.54 10.23
C GLU A 196 -9.36 0.00 8.90
N ALA A 197 -8.68 0.96 8.28
CA ALA A 197 -9.13 1.63 7.04
C ALA A 197 -8.63 0.92 5.76
N ASP A 198 -8.38 -0.39 5.85
CA ASP A 198 -7.93 -1.19 4.71
C ASP A 198 -9.09 -1.59 3.78
N ASP A 199 -10.33 -1.50 4.28
CA ASP A 199 -11.54 -1.67 3.49
C ASP A 199 -12.44 -0.42 3.50
N LEU A 200 -13.49 -0.47 2.67
CA LEU A 200 -14.41 0.64 2.49
C LEU A 200 -15.31 0.86 3.73
N ALA A 201 -15.61 -0.18 4.50
CA ALA A 201 -16.44 -0.10 5.69
C ALA A 201 -15.71 0.63 6.84
N GLY A 202 -14.43 0.32 7.03
CA GLY A 202 -13.53 1.01 7.93
C GLY A 202 -13.41 2.50 7.56
N LEU A 203 -13.27 2.80 6.27
CA LEU A 203 -13.21 4.18 5.77
C LEU A 203 -14.49 4.98 6.08
N TYR A 204 -15.68 4.42 5.83
CA TYR A 204 -16.95 5.06 6.18
C TYR A 204 -17.09 5.29 7.69
N THR A 205 -16.64 4.33 8.50
CA THR A 205 -16.66 4.44 9.96
C THR A 205 -15.74 5.57 10.45
N LEU A 206 -14.52 5.63 9.93
CA LEU A 206 -13.56 6.69 10.24
C LEU A 206 -14.11 8.06 9.83
N SER A 207 -14.61 8.19 8.60
CA SER A 207 -15.22 9.41 8.08
C SER A 207 -16.36 9.91 8.97
N SER A 208 -17.27 9.02 9.37
CA SER A 208 -18.39 9.37 10.24
C SER A 208 -17.95 9.85 11.62
N ARG A 209 -16.96 9.18 12.24
CA ARG A 209 -16.40 9.58 13.55
C ARG A 209 -15.73 10.95 13.48
N ILE A 210 -14.95 11.22 12.43
CA ILE A 210 -14.32 12.53 12.23
C ILE A 210 -15.39 13.61 12.04
N ALA A 211 -16.38 13.36 11.17
CA ALA A 211 -17.45 14.31 10.92
C ALA A 211 -18.23 14.67 12.20
N GLN A 212 -18.55 13.67 13.04
CA GLN A 212 -19.18 13.91 14.34
C GLN A 212 -18.34 14.79 15.27
N LYS A 213 -17.01 14.58 15.31
CA LYS A 213 -16.09 15.38 16.11
C LYS A 213 -16.00 16.82 15.62
N VAL A 214 -15.87 17.02 14.30
CA VAL A 214 -15.85 18.35 13.69
C VAL A 214 -17.15 19.10 13.99
N GLN A 215 -18.29 18.44 13.84
CA GLN A 215 -19.60 19.05 14.08
C GLN A 215 -19.84 19.43 15.55
N ALA A 216 -19.35 18.61 16.50
CA ALA A 216 -19.49 18.88 17.92
C ALA A 216 -18.53 19.97 18.45
N THR A 217 -17.51 20.34 17.69
CA THR A 217 -16.49 21.28 18.15
C THR A 217 -16.95 22.72 17.93
N PRO A 218 -17.06 23.56 18.98
CA PRO A 218 -17.46 24.95 18.82
C PRO A 218 -16.39 25.76 18.08
N LEU A 219 -16.79 26.86 17.44
CA LEU A 219 -15.82 27.78 16.83
C LEU A 219 -14.96 28.44 17.94
N PRO A 220 -13.64 28.61 17.72
CA PRO A 220 -12.78 29.37 18.60
C PRO A 220 -13.36 30.75 18.90
N PRO A 221 -13.29 31.27 20.15
CA PRO A 221 -13.95 32.51 20.53
C PRO A 221 -13.60 33.72 19.66
N LYS A 222 -12.35 33.78 19.16
CA LYS A 222 -11.89 34.83 18.25
C LYS A 222 -12.54 34.71 16.87
N LEU A 223 -12.63 33.51 16.32
CA LEU A 223 -13.28 33.23 15.04
C LEU A 223 -14.79 33.50 15.11
N HIS A 224 -15.44 33.03 16.18
CA HIS A 224 -16.88 33.27 16.40
C HIS A 224 -17.21 34.77 16.48
N ARG A 225 -16.35 35.56 17.15
CA ARG A 225 -16.51 37.03 17.21
C ARG A 225 -16.40 37.67 15.83
N GLN A 226 -15.37 37.33 15.06
CA GLN A 226 -15.19 37.86 13.70
C GLN A 226 -16.35 37.48 12.78
N LEU A 227 -16.89 36.27 12.90
CA LEU A 227 -18.04 35.83 12.13
C LEU A 227 -19.27 36.68 12.45
N ARG A 228 -19.57 36.90 13.73
CA ARG A 228 -20.70 37.73 14.14
C ARG A 228 -20.55 39.16 13.62
N ASP A 229 -19.39 39.78 13.82
CA ASP A 229 -19.14 41.15 13.38
C ASP A 229 -19.25 41.26 11.84
N MET A 230 -18.78 40.25 11.09
CA MET A 230 -18.94 40.17 9.64
C MET A 230 -20.41 40.07 9.21
N LEU A 231 -21.20 39.21 9.86
CA LEU A 231 -22.63 39.04 9.56
C LEU A 231 -23.45 40.29 9.89
N GLU A 232 -23.18 40.94 11.04
CA GLU A 232 -23.85 42.18 11.47
C GLU A 232 -23.56 43.36 10.54
N SER A 233 -22.40 43.37 9.88
CA SER A 233 -22.02 44.42 8.93
C SER A 233 -22.70 44.30 7.56
N ARG A 234 -23.46 43.23 7.31
CA ARG A 234 -24.04 42.91 6.00
C ARG A 234 -25.57 42.99 6.04
N PRO A 235 -26.23 43.24 4.88
CA PRO A 235 -27.67 43.20 4.80
C PRO A 235 -28.23 41.85 5.26
N PRO A 236 -29.45 41.82 5.86
CA PRO A 236 -30.12 40.57 6.17
C PRO A 236 -30.32 39.76 4.90
N GLY A 237 -29.93 38.49 4.92
CA GLY A 237 -29.97 37.62 3.76
C GLY A 237 -29.59 36.21 4.13
N ARG A 238 -29.68 35.32 3.14
CA ARG A 238 -29.26 33.93 3.26
C ARG A 238 -27.99 33.70 2.45
N TYR A 239 -27.28 32.64 2.79
CA TYR A 239 -25.97 32.33 2.24
C TYR A 239 -25.92 30.95 1.58
N ALA A 240 -25.14 30.84 0.51
CA ALA A 240 -24.57 29.59 0.02
C ALA A 240 -23.16 29.45 0.62
N VAL A 241 -22.98 28.44 1.46
CA VAL A 241 -21.71 28.14 2.14
C VAL A 241 -21.00 27.02 1.36
N ARG A 242 -19.88 27.36 0.72
CA ARG A 242 -19.20 26.53 -0.28
C ARG A 242 -17.74 26.26 0.08
N SER A 243 -17.26 25.06 -0.23
CA SER A 243 -15.85 24.69 -0.11
C SER A 243 -14.98 25.39 -1.17
N SER A 244 -13.77 25.79 -0.77
CA SER A 244 -12.69 26.20 -1.67
C SER A 244 -11.33 25.82 -1.08
N ALA A 245 -11.03 24.53 -0.97
CA ALA A 245 -9.76 24.09 -0.39
C ALA A 245 -8.55 24.53 -1.24
N LEU A 246 -7.42 24.80 -0.59
CA LEU A 246 -6.20 25.31 -1.27
C LEU A 246 -5.61 24.36 -2.31
N ASN A 247 -5.95 23.06 -2.22
CA ASN A 247 -5.50 22.03 -3.14
C ASN A 247 -6.55 21.65 -4.19
N GLU A 248 -7.75 22.27 -4.17
CA GLU A 248 -8.74 22.11 -5.25
C GLU A 248 -8.21 22.72 -6.55
N ASP A 249 -8.62 22.17 -7.69
CA ASP A 249 -8.36 22.71 -9.04
C ASP A 249 -6.86 22.99 -9.36
N LYS A 250 -5.91 22.30 -8.70
CA LYS A 250 -4.51 22.25 -9.13
C LYS A 250 -4.39 21.46 -10.44
N ALA A 251 -3.46 21.84 -11.30
CA ALA A 251 -3.27 21.23 -12.62
C ALA A 251 -3.25 19.69 -12.57
N GLY A 252 -4.28 19.05 -13.17
CA GLY A 252 -4.47 17.59 -13.20
C GLY A 252 -5.38 17.00 -12.12
N THR A 253 -6.01 17.81 -11.25
CA THR A 253 -6.97 17.35 -10.23
C THR A 253 -8.15 18.32 -10.11
N SER A 254 -9.37 17.84 -10.41
CA SER A 254 -10.58 18.69 -10.43
C SER A 254 -11.31 18.78 -9.08
N PHE A 255 -11.05 17.83 -8.16
CA PHE A 255 -11.77 17.67 -6.88
C PHE A 255 -13.30 17.75 -6.99
N ALA A 256 -13.84 17.53 -8.20
CA ALA A 256 -15.21 17.86 -8.51
C ALA A 256 -16.16 17.01 -7.65
N GLY A 257 -17.03 17.69 -6.89
CA GLY A 257 -18.04 17.03 -6.05
C GLY A 257 -17.56 16.28 -4.83
N GLN A 258 -16.28 16.41 -4.45
CA GLN A 258 -15.75 15.69 -3.30
C GLN A 258 -16.13 16.35 -1.96
N TYR A 259 -16.34 17.67 -1.98
CA TYR A 259 -16.67 18.47 -0.82
C TYR A 259 -18.10 19.00 -0.88
N ARG A 260 -18.62 19.36 0.29
CA ARG A 260 -20.02 19.72 0.46
C ARG A 260 -20.22 21.22 0.29
N SER A 261 -21.37 21.59 -0.26
CA SER A 261 -21.91 22.94 -0.22
C SER A 261 -23.25 22.92 0.50
N VAL A 262 -23.50 23.91 1.36
CA VAL A 262 -24.75 24.06 2.10
C VAL A 262 -25.46 25.28 1.55
N LEU A 263 -26.65 25.09 1.00
CA LEU A 263 -27.40 26.14 0.31
C LEU A 263 -28.51 26.69 1.20
N ASN A 264 -28.86 27.95 0.99
CA ASN A 264 -29.97 28.63 1.63
C ASN A 264 -29.88 28.65 3.18
N VAL A 265 -28.75 29.12 3.71
CA VAL A 265 -28.43 29.16 5.15
C VAL A 265 -28.71 30.55 5.73
N GLY A 266 -29.40 30.65 6.86
CA GLY A 266 -29.60 31.91 7.59
C GLY A 266 -28.34 32.35 8.34
N PRO A 267 -28.22 33.62 8.78
CA PRO A 267 -27.05 34.11 9.51
C PRO A 267 -26.68 33.26 10.74
N GLU A 268 -27.69 32.78 11.47
CA GLU A 268 -27.56 31.89 12.63
C GLU A 268 -26.98 30.51 12.29
N GLY A 269 -27.25 29.99 11.08
CA GLY A 269 -26.81 28.67 10.64
C GLY A 269 -25.41 28.65 10.01
N VAL A 270 -24.78 29.80 9.77
CA VAL A 270 -23.47 29.86 9.08
C VAL A 270 -22.36 29.11 9.83
N ALA A 271 -22.37 29.14 11.15
CA ALA A 271 -21.38 28.42 11.96
C ALA A 271 -21.52 26.89 11.81
N ASP A 272 -22.75 26.37 11.79
CA ASP A 272 -23.03 24.95 11.54
C ASP A 272 -22.67 24.56 10.11
N ALA A 273 -23.04 25.38 9.13
CA ALA A 273 -22.69 25.16 7.73
C ALA A 273 -21.17 25.17 7.50
N TYR A 274 -20.42 26.06 8.17
CA TYR A 274 -18.96 26.06 8.14
C TYR A 274 -18.39 24.72 8.64
N ARG A 275 -18.86 24.23 9.80
CA ARG A 275 -18.43 22.92 10.33
C ARG A 275 -18.79 21.78 9.39
N GLU A 276 -19.94 21.84 8.74
CA GLU A 276 -20.37 20.85 7.76
C GLU A 276 -19.46 20.82 6.53
N VAL A 277 -19.08 21.99 6.00
CA VAL A 277 -18.14 22.08 4.89
C VAL A 277 -16.76 21.58 5.31
N VAL A 278 -16.26 21.97 6.49
CA VAL A 278 -14.98 21.46 7.03
C VAL A 278 -15.02 19.94 7.22
N ALA A 279 -16.10 19.39 7.78
CA ALA A 279 -16.28 17.95 7.97
C ALA A 279 -16.28 17.20 6.64
N SER A 280 -16.80 17.81 5.56
CA SER A 280 -16.79 17.21 4.23
C SER A 280 -15.38 16.95 3.68
N ALA A 281 -14.37 17.67 4.20
CA ALA A 281 -12.97 17.38 3.88
C ALA A 281 -12.54 15.97 4.33
N PHE A 282 -13.26 15.35 5.25
CA PHE A 282 -13.01 13.99 5.76
C PHE A 282 -14.14 13.02 5.37
N SER A 283 -14.89 13.33 4.30
CA SER A 283 -15.84 12.39 3.71
C SER A 283 -15.11 11.17 3.13
N ALA A 284 -15.74 9.99 3.14
CA ALA A 284 -15.14 8.78 2.57
C ALA A 284 -14.74 8.97 1.10
N THR A 285 -15.54 9.72 0.33
CA THR A 285 -15.24 10.08 -1.07
C THR A 285 -13.98 10.94 -1.16
N ALA A 286 -13.89 12.03 -0.37
CA ALA A 286 -12.72 12.91 -0.39
C ALA A 286 -11.44 12.20 0.08
N MET A 287 -11.53 11.39 1.15
CA MET A 287 -10.41 10.61 1.66
C MET A 287 -9.93 9.55 0.64
N SER A 288 -10.85 8.81 0.02
CA SER A 288 -10.51 7.84 -1.03
C SER A 288 -9.89 8.52 -2.25
N TYR A 289 -10.46 9.64 -2.68
CA TYR A 289 -9.95 10.44 -3.80
C TYR A 289 -8.51 10.91 -3.53
N ARG A 290 -8.24 11.46 -2.34
CA ARG A 290 -6.88 11.87 -1.95
C ARG A 290 -5.92 10.70 -1.84
N ARG A 291 -6.35 9.55 -1.28
CA ARG A 291 -5.54 8.33 -1.20
C ARG A 291 -5.15 7.82 -2.59
N ASN A 292 -6.07 7.80 -3.53
CA ASN A 292 -5.80 7.35 -4.91
C ASN A 292 -4.85 8.29 -5.67
N LEU A 293 -4.88 9.59 -5.36
CA LEU A 293 -3.95 10.59 -5.89
C LEU A 293 -2.63 10.68 -5.09
N GLY A 294 -2.50 9.95 -3.98
CA GLY A 294 -1.37 10.04 -3.06
C GLY A 294 -1.17 11.42 -2.45
N GLN A 295 -2.27 12.14 -2.20
CA GLN A 295 -2.26 13.40 -1.47
C GLN A 295 -2.25 13.15 0.04
N ARG A 296 -1.68 14.09 0.79
CA ARG A 296 -1.60 13.96 2.25
C ARG A 296 -2.81 14.61 2.91
N ASP A 297 -3.52 13.86 3.73
CA ASP A 297 -4.66 14.38 4.50
C ASP A 297 -4.24 15.50 5.46
N ASP A 298 -3.05 15.39 6.07
CA ASP A 298 -2.50 16.36 7.02
C ASP A 298 -2.17 17.74 6.41
N GLN A 299 -2.12 17.83 5.08
CA GLN A 299 -1.92 19.07 4.32
C GLN A 299 -3.22 19.62 3.72
N THR A 300 -4.37 19.03 4.04
CA THR A 300 -5.66 19.53 3.58
C THR A 300 -6.01 20.79 4.34
N VAL A 301 -6.18 21.90 3.61
CA VAL A 301 -6.60 23.19 4.16
C VAL A 301 -7.86 23.64 3.42
N MET A 302 -8.95 23.81 4.15
CA MET A 302 -10.25 24.17 3.61
C MET A 302 -10.54 25.66 3.82
N CYS A 303 -10.59 26.44 2.75
CA CYS A 303 -11.27 27.74 2.79
C CYS A 303 -12.77 27.53 2.57
N VAL A 304 -13.60 28.40 3.15
CA VAL A 304 -15.07 28.29 3.04
C VAL A 304 -15.66 29.63 2.65
N ALA A 305 -16.24 29.71 1.45
CA ALA A 305 -16.90 30.93 0.98
C ALA A 305 -18.36 30.96 1.42
N CYS A 306 -18.79 32.06 2.01
CA CYS A 306 -20.17 32.37 2.34
C CYS A 306 -20.66 33.45 1.38
N MET A 307 -21.33 33.02 0.32
CA MET A 307 -21.85 33.87 -0.76
C MET A 307 -23.33 34.15 -0.53
N GLU A 308 -23.83 35.31 -0.95
CA GLU A 308 -25.26 35.58 -1.00
C GLU A 308 -26.00 34.49 -1.79
N MET A 309 -27.11 34.00 -1.23
CA MET A 309 -27.91 32.96 -1.87
C MET A 309 -28.74 33.54 -3.01
N ILE A 310 -28.61 32.93 -4.20
CA ILE A 310 -29.39 33.30 -5.38
C ILE A 310 -30.57 32.34 -5.51
N ASP A 311 -31.79 32.87 -5.41
CA ASP A 311 -33.00 32.12 -5.73
C ASP A 311 -33.18 32.08 -7.26
N ALA A 312 -32.67 31.01 -7.87
CA ALA A 312 -32.59 30.87 -9.32
C ALA A 312 -33.92 30.38 -9.91
N GLU A 313 -34.39 31.04 -10.97
CA GLU A 313 -35.48 30.54 -11.81
C GLU A 313 -34.99 29.42 -12.73
N VAL A 314 -33.79 29.59 -13.27
CA VAL A 314 -33.09 28.62 -14.11
C VAL A 314 -31.61 28.62 -13.72
N GLY A 315 -31.05 27.44 -13.54
CA GLY A 315 -29.65 27.24 -13.18
C GLY A 315 -28.98 26.33 -14.19
N GLY A 316 -27.67 26.48 -14.36
CA GLY A 316 -26.97 25.65 -15.31
C GLY A 316 -25.46 25.60 -15.16
N VAL A 317 -24.88 24.82 -16.06
CA VAL A 317 -23.43 24.70 -16.27
C VAL A 317 -23.15 25.03 -17.74
N MET A 318 -22.05 25.71 -18.04
CA MET A 318 -21.58 25.86 -19.42
C MET A 318 -20.12 25.44 -19.55
N TYR A 319 -19.83 24.81 -20.69
CA TYR A 319 -18.49 24.45 -21.12
C TYR A 319 -18.12 25.26 -22.35
N THR A 320 -17.06 26.05 -22.25
CA THR A 320 -16.67 26.94 -23.36
C THR A 320 -16.11 26.18 -24.57
N ARG A 321 -15.76 24.90 -24.36
CA ARG A 321 -15.39 23.91 -25.37
C ARG A 321 -16.05 22.58 -25.07
N ASP A 322 -16.16 21.71 -26.07
CA ASP A 322 -16.53 20.31 -25.86
C ASP A 322 -15.45 19.58 -25.01
N PRO A 323 -15.77 19.05 -23.81
CA PRO A 323 -14.83 18.32 -22.97
C PRO A 323 -14.23 17.07 -23.63
N LEU A 324 -14.87 16.53 -24.68
CA LEU A 324 -14.43 15.36 -25.44
C LEU A 324 -13.74 15.73 -26.77
N ALA A 325 -13.53 17.02 -27.03
CA ALA A 325 -12.90 17.53 -28.25
C ALA A 325 -13.52 17.03 -29.58
N ARG A 326 -14.81 16.65 -29.61
CA ARG A 326 -15.45 16.15 -30.84
C ARG A 326 -15.69 17.28 -31.83
N GLU A 327 -16.13 18.42 -31.29
CA GLU A 327 -16.37 19.65 -32.05
C GLU A 327 -15.80 20.86 -31.31
N PRO A 328 -14.49 21.15 -31.50
CA PRO A 328 -13.78 22.17 -30.73
C PRO A 328 -14.35 23.59 -30.85
N SER A 329 -15.09 23.89 -31.91
CA SER A 329 -15.71 25.20 -32.16
C SER A 329 -17.02 25.43 -31.38
N LEU A 330 -17.59 24.37 -30.77
CA LEU A 330 -18.89 24.44 -30.10
C LEU A 330 -18.76 24.60 -28.59
N LEU A 331 -19.44 25.62 -28.06
CA LEU A 331 -19.68 25.85 -26.65
C LEU A 331 -20.96 25.11 -26.24
N GLN A 332 -20.96 24.44 -25.09
CA GLN A 332 -22.14 23.74 -24.58
C GLN A 332 -22.77 24.48 -23.40
N VAL A 333 -24.09 24.66 -23.44
CA VAL A 333 -24.90 25.18 -22.32
C VAL A 333 -25.83 24.08 -21.85
N HIS A 334 -25.81 23.80 -20.55
CA HIS A 334 -26.69 22.84 -19.87
C HIS A 334 -27.56 23.60 -18.89
N ALA A 335 -28.87 23.39 -18.89
CA ALA A 335 -29.78 24.12 -18.00
C ALA A 335 -30.90 23.24 -17.41
N VAL A 336 -31.28 23.56 -16.18
CA VAL A 336 -32.44 23.01 -15.47
C VAL A 336 -33.24 24.14 -14.84
N PRO A 337 -34.56 23.97 -14.68
CA PRO A 337 -35.35 24.87 -13.85
C PRO A 337 -34.86 24.82 -12.40
N GLY A 338 -34.85 25.98 -11.75
CA GLY A 338 -34.43 26.12 -10.35
C GLY A 338 -32.91 26.18 -10.18
N LEU A 339 -32.42 25.70 -9.05
CA LEU A 339 -31.00 25.74 -8.70
C LEU A 339 -30.16 24.78 -9.58
N PRO A 340 -28.92 25.16 -9.96
CA PRO A 340 -28.03 24.33 -10.79
C PRO A 340 -27.59 23.02 -10.10
N ALA A 341 -27.80 22.92 -8.79
CA ALA A 341 -27.39 21.78 -7.96
C ALA A 341 -27.84 20.41 -8.53
N SER A 342 -29.00 20.35 -9.20
CA SER A 342 -29.53 19.11 -9.78
C SER A 342 -28.77 18.59 -11.00
N ILE A 343 -28.03 19.46 -11.71
CA ILE A 343 -27.11 19.05 -12.78
C ILE A 343 -25.82 18.53 -12.15
N VAL A 344 -25.34 19.29 -11.17
CA VAL A 344 -24.06 19.08 -10.49
C VAL A 344 -24.05 17.74 -9.73
N ASP A 345 -25.14 17.41 -9.03
CA ASP A 345 -25.33 16.14 -8.31
C ASP A 345 -25.84 14.99 -9.20
N GLY A 346 -26.14 15.26 -10.48
CA GLY A 346 -26.58 14.25 -11.46
C GLY A 346 -28.02 13.77 -11.27
N THR A 347 -28.83 14.41 -10.43
CA THR A 347 -30.23 14.00 -10.16
C THR A 347 -31.22 14.39 -11.25
N CYS A 348 -30.84 15.28 -12.17
CA CYS A 348 -31.69 15.73 -13.28
C CYS A 348 -30.93 15.74 -14.61
N THR A 349 -31.60 15.27 -15.68
CA THR A 349 -31.11 15.42 -17.06
C THR A 349 -31.39 16.83 -17.57
N PRO A 350 -30.38 17.63 -17.94
CA PRO A 350 -30.56 19.02 -18.35
C PRO A 350 -31.04 19.16 -19.80
N ASP A 351 -31.61 20.31 -20.12
CA ASP A 351 -31.68 20.79 -21.50
C ASP A 351 -30.28 21.17 -21.97
N THR A 352 -29.96 20.90 -23.24
CA THR A 352 -28.64 21.16 -23.80
C THR A 352 -28.71 22.00 -25.08
N TRP A 353 -27.75 22.90 -25.22
CA TRP A 353 -27.54 23.70 -26.44
C TRP A 353 -26.06 23.67 -26.82
N SER A 354 -25.78 23.46 -28.10
CA SER A 354 -24.45 23.66 -28.68
C SER A 354 -24.45 24.92 -29.50
N VAL A 355 -23.57 25.86 -29.15
CA VAL A 355 -23.47 27.18 -29.77
C VAL A 355 -22.16 27.27 -30.53
N ASP A 356 -22.23 27.61 -31.81
CA ASP A 356 -21.06 27.91 -32.61
C ASP A 356 -20.48 29.26 -32.19
N THR A 357 -19.25 29.26 -31.69
CA THR A 357 -18.63 30.44 -31.09
C THR A 357 -18.20 31.50 -32.12
N GLY A 358 -18.05 31.13 -33.40
CA GLY A 358 -17.67 32.06 -34.47
C GLY A 358 -18.86 32.82 -35.04
N THR A 359 -19.97 32.12 -35.28
CA THR A 359 -21.23 32.69 -35.80
C THR A 359 -22.17 33.18 -34.70
N MET A 360 -21.96 32.75 -33.45
CA MET A 360 -22.87 33.00 -32.32
C MET A 360 -24.31 32.55 -32.62
N THR A 361 -24.45 31.36 -33.20
CA THR A 361 -25.74 30.73 -33.50
C THR A 361 -25.86 29.37 -32.80
N VAL A 362 -27.10 28.96 -32.49
CA VAL A 362 -27.36 27.63 -31.91
C VAL A 362 -27.28 26.60 -33.03
N ALA A 363 -26.26 25.74 -32.99
CA ALA A 363 -26.08 24.64 -33.93
C ALA A 363 -27.02 23.46 -33.60
N HIS A 364 -27.12 23.12 -32.31
CA HIS A 364 -27.95 22.02 -31.82
C HIS A 364 -28.65 22.41 -30.53
N SER A 365 -29.85 21.87 -30.32
CA SER A 365 -30.59 21.99 -29.06
C SER A 365 -31.37 20.73 -28.76
N HIS A 366 -31.37 20.31 -27.50
CA HIS A 366 -32.16 19.18 -27.02
C HIS A 366 -32.88 19.55 -25.72
N ALA A 367 -34.19 19.35 -25.69
CA ALA A 367 -34.98 19.53 -24.49
C ALA A 367 -35.20 18.17 -23.82
N ALA A 368 -34.76 18.04 -22.57
CA ALA A 368 -34.92 16.83 -21.78
C ALA A 368 -36.31 16.77 -21.11
N ASP A 369 -36.76 15.57 -20.74
CA ASP A 369 -37.97 15.36 -19.93
C ASP A 369 -37.63 15.55 -18.44
N LYS A 370 -37.67 16.81 -17.98
CA LYS A 370 -37.27 17.21 -16.62
C LYS A 370 -38.39 16.90 -15.64
N ARG A 371 -38.17 15.93 -14.75
CA ARG A 371 -39.19 15.43 -13.79
C ARG A 371 -39.34 16.27 -12.53
N SER A 372 -38.31 17.03 -12.16
CA SER A 372 -38.30 17.83 -10.94
C SER A 372 -37.39 19.05 -11.07
N MET A 373 -37.53 19.98 -10.14
CA MET A 373 -36.64 21.13 -9.97
C MET A 373 -36.24 21.29 -8.51
N ARG A 374 -35.08 21.88 -8.25
CA ARG A 374 -34.63 22.20 -6.88
C ARG A 374 -34.81 23.69 -6.60
N ARG A 375 -35.39 24.04 -5.45
CA ARG A 375 -35.62 25.43 -5.02
C ARG A 375 -35.19 25.65 -3.58
N CYS A 376 -35.01 26.92 -3.21
CA CYS A 376 -34.89 27.33 -1.82
C CYS A 376 -36.21 27.05 -1.07
N MET A 377 -36.12 26.59 0.18
CA MET A 377 -37.28 26.53 1.06
C MET A 377 -37.61 27.94 1.60
N ASN A 378 -38.85 28.18 2.03
CA ASN A 378 -39.25 29.40 2.74
C ASN A 378 -38.51 29.58 4.10
N GLY A 379 -37.83 28.53 4.57
CA GLY A 379 -36.89 28.53 5.70
C GLY A 379 -35.45 28.33 5.23
N GLU A 380 -34.69 27.50 5.94
CA GLU A 380 -33.35 27.08 5.52
C GLU A 380 -33.38 25.84 4.61
N GLY A 381 -32.33 25.66 3.82
CA GLY A 381 -32.15 24.48 2.97
C GLY A 381 -32.95 24.52 1.67
N THR A 382 -32.96 23.41 0.95
CA THR A 382 -33.56 23.29 -0.38
C THR A 382 -34.57 22.15 -0.43
N CYS A 383 -35.57 22.27 -1.30
CA CYS A 383 -36.55 21.21 -1.56
C CYS A 383 -36.55 20.79 -3.03
N VAL A 384 -37.08 19.60 -3.30
CA VAL A 384 -37.34 19.10 -4.66
C VAL A 384 -38.83 19.26 -4.94
N GLU A 385 -39.16 19.98 -6.01
CA GLU A 385 -40.50 20.19 -6.50
C GLU A 385 -40.71 19.33 -7.76
N LEU A 386 -41.78 18.53 -7.79
CA LEU A 386 -42.12 17.72 -8.96
C LEU A 386 -42.72 18.58 -10.07
N LEU A 387 -42.22 18.42 -11.28
CA LEU A 387 -42.71 19.13 -12.45
C LEU A 387 -43.83 18.34 -13.12
N ARG A 388 -44.83 19.06 -13.63
CA ARG A 388 -45.83 18.46 -14.53
C ARG A 388 -45.13 18.07 -15.85
N PRO A 389 -45.47 16.91 -16.46
CA PRO A 389 -44.80 16.44 -17.69
C PRO A 389 -44.82 17.47 -18.84
N GLU A 390 -45.91 18.24 -18.97
CA GLU A 390 -46.06 19.30 -19.95
C GLU A 390 -45.05 20.45 -19.81
N HIS A 391 -44.62 20.73 -18.57
CA HIS A 391 -43.62 21.74 -18.25
C HIS A 391 -42.21 21.15 -18.31
N GLY A 392 -42.05 19.91 -17.85
CA GLY A 392 -40.77 19.19 -17.87
C GLY A 392 -40.16 19.06 -19.26
N ARG A 393 -40.99 18.91 -20.30
CA ARG A 393 -40.55 18.74 -21.71
C ARG A 393 -40.29 20.04 -22.46
N LYS A 394 -40.65 21.19 -21.87
CA LYS A 394 -40.38 22.49 -22.51
C LYS A 394 -38.92 22.91 -22.24
N PRO A 395 -38.25 23.56 -23.21
CA PRO A 395 -36.95 24.18 -22.95
C PRO A 395 -37.06 25.23 -21.84
N CYS A 396 -36.17 25.18 -20.85
CA CYS A 396 -36.17 26.14 -19.73
C CYS A 396 -35.55 27.52 -20.10
N LEU A 397 -34.79 27.60 -21.19
CA LEU A 397 -34.20 28.84 -21.68
C LEU A 397 -34.75 29.25 -23.04
N ARG A 398 -34.81 30.57 -23.26
CA ARG A 398 -34.99 31.18 -24.58
C ARG A 398 -33.65 31.28 -25.30
N THR A 399 -33.66 31.20 -26.63
CA THR A 399 -32.44 31.32 -27.47
C THR A 399 -31.63 32.58 -27.19
N ARG A 400 -32.29 33.71 -26.91
CA ARG A 400 -31.60 34.97 -26.56
C ARG A 400 -30.73 34.82 -25.30
N THR A 401 -31.23 34.14 -24.27
CA THR A 401 -30.49 33.90 -23.01
C THR A 401 -29.34 32.94 -23.23
N VAL A 402 -29.54 31.87 -24.03
CA VAL A 402 -28.48 30.93 -24.43
C VAL A 402 -27.32 31.66 -25.12
N LEU A 403 -27.61 32.56 -26.06
CA LEU A 403 -26.58 33.34 -26.75
C LEU A 403 -25.88 34.35 -25.83
N LEU A 404 -26.56 34.88 -24.82
CA LEU A 404 -25.94 35.78 -23.83
C LEU A 404 -24.98 35.00 -22.91
N LEU A 405 -25.36 33.80 -22.48
CA LEU A 405 -24.49 32.86 -21.77
C LEU A 405 -23.27 32.50 -22.62
N ALA A 406 -23.46 32.15 -23.89
CA ALA A 406 -22.36 31.80 -24.79
C ALA A 406 -21.36 32.96 -24.98
N ARG A 407 -21.84 34.21 -25.14
CA ARG A 407 -20.96 35.40 -25.17
C ARG A 407 -20.18 35.55 -23.86
N THR A 408 -20.82 35.31 -22.73
CA THR A 408 -20.18 35.36 -21.41
C THR A 408 -19.10 34.28 -21.28
N GLY A 409 -19.38 33.05 -21.71
CA GLY A 409 -18.41 31.96 -21.76
C GLY A 409 -17.20 32.27 -22.65
N VAL A 410 -17.41 32.84 -23.83
CA VAL A 410 -16.30 33.26 -24.71
C VAL A 410 -15.42 34.33 -24.05
N ARG A 411 -16.02 35.30 -23.35
CA ARG A 411 -15.26 36.32 -22.60
C ARG A 411 -14.41 35.69 -21.47
N LEU A 412 -14.98 34.72 -20.75
CA LEU A 412 -14.28 33.99 -19.69
C LEU A 412 -13.10 33.17 -20.25
N GLU A 413 -13.30 32.43 -21.34
CA GLU A 413 -12.23 31.66 -21.98
C GLU A 413 -11.10 32.55 -22.50
N GLN A 414 -11.45 33.69 -23.12
CA GLN A 414 -10.45 34.66 -23.61
C GLN A 414 -9.64 35.28 -22.46
N HIS A 415 -10.31 35.59 -21.35
CA HIS A 415 -9.69 36.16 -20.16
C HIS A 415 -8.71 35.17 -19.50
N PHE A 416 -9.16 33.95 -19.20
CA PHE A 416 -8.35 32.92 -18.55
C PHE A 416 -7.43 32.14 -19.51
N LYS A 417 -7.50 32.43 -20.81
CA LYS A 417 -6.69 31.81 -21.88
C LYS A 417 -6.74 30.28 -21.87
N SER A 418 -7.84 29.74 -21.39
CA SER A 418 -8.06 28.30 -21.23
C SER A 418 -9.56 28.02 -21.27
N PRO A 419 -9.99 26.86 -21.78
CA PRO A 419 -11.38 26.43 -21.73
C PRO A 419 -11.91 26.48 -20.30
N GLN A 420 -13.18 26.87 -20.11
CA GLN A 420 -13.78 27.04 -18.78
C GLN A 420 -15.00 26.13 -18.57
N ASP A 421 -15.15 25.67 -17.33
CA ASP A 421 -16.34 25.08 -16.71
C ASP A 421 -16.95 26.13 -15.78
N VAL A 422 -18.18 26.55 -16.08
CA VAL A 422 -18.82 27.70 -15.42
C VAL A 422 -20.20 27.31 -14.92
N GLU A 423 -20.42 27.48 -13.61
CA GLU A 423 -21.76 27.39 -13.02
C GLU A 423 -22.43 28.76 -13.04
N TRP A 424 -23.69 28.80 -13.44
CA TRP A 424 -24.46 30.03 -13.57
C TRP A 424 -25.90 29.87 -13.12
N ALA A 425 -26.54 30.99 -12.82
CA ALA A 425 -27.96 31.09 -12.53
C ALA A 425 -28.59 32.28 -13.26
N VAL A 426 -29.89 32.18 -13.48
CA VAL A 426 -30.73 33.27 -13.98
C VAL A 426 -31.78 33.57 -12.93
N THR A 427 -31.85 34.85 -12.53
CA THR A 427 -32.85 35.41 -11.62
C THR A 427 -33.20 36.81 -12.10
N ASP A 428 -34.48 37.17 -12.14
CA ASP A 428 -34.96 38.47 -12.63
C ASP A 428 -34.35 38.90 -13.99
N ASP A 429 -34.28 37.96 -14.95
CA ASP A 429 -33.63 38.13 -16.27
C ASP A 429 -32.11 38.48 -16.25
N LYS A 430 -31.46 38.43 -15.08
CA LYS A 430 -30.01 38.64 -14.92
C LYS A 430 -29.26 37.32 -14.85
N ILE A 431 -28.11 37.26 -15.53
CA ILE A 431 -27.18 36.14 -15.43
C ILE A 431 -26.24 36.40 -14.26
N VAL A 432 -26.16 35.43 -13.36
CA VAL A 432 -25.26 35.41 -12.20
C VAL A 432 -24.26 34.29 -12.41
N ILE A 433 -22.96 34.59 -12.28
CA ILE A 433 -21.90 33.57 -12.32
C ILE A 433 -21.65 33.09 -10.88
N LEU A 434 -21.71 31.78 -10.68
CA LEU A 434 -21.62 31.16 -9.36
C LEU A 434 -20.27 30.46 -9.12
N GLN A 435 -19.60 30.03 -10.19
CA GLN A 435 -18.28 29.41 -10.17
C GLN A 435 -17.66 29.48 -11.57
N CYS A 436 -16.34 29.61 -11.65
CA CYS A 436 -15.58 29.50 -12.90
C CYS A 436 -14.27 28.77 -12.62
N ARG A 437 -13.94 27.77 -13.45
CA ARG A 437 -12.67 27.03 -13.33
C ARG A 437 -12.20 26.48 -14.69
N PRO A 438 -10.90 26.17 -14.85
CA PRO A 438 -10.38 25.54 -16.06
C PRO A 438 -11.08 24.21 -16.37
N LEU A 439 -11.44 24.01 -17.64
CA LEU A 439 -12.02 22.78 -18.17
C LEU A 439 -10.93 21.91 -18.77
N GLU A 440 -10.79 20.69 -18.27
CA GLU A 440 -9.94 19.67 -18.89
C GLU A 440 -10.60 19.05 -20.12
N ILE A 441 -9.91 19.17 -21.26
CA ILE A 441 -10.34 18.58 -22.54
C ILE A 441 -9.57 17.28 -22.77
N ARG A 442 -10.30 16.21 -23.11
CA ARG A 442 -9.72 14.94 -23.53
C ARG A 442 -9.83 14.75 -25.03
N THR A 443 -8.70 14.54 -25.70
CA THR A 443 -8.66 14.18 -27.12
C THR A 443 -9.03 12.71 -27.30
N GLN A 444 -10.03 12.45 -28.14
CA GLN A 444 -10.36 11.10 -28.60
C GLN A 444 -9.41 10.72 -29.75
N ASP A 445 -8.63 9.65 -29.60
CA ASP A 445 -8.03 9.00 -30.77
C ASP A 445 -9.15 8.30 -31.55
N ARG A 446 -9.65 8.97 -32.59
CA ARG A 446 -10.60 8.37 -33.55
C ARG A 446 -9.83 7.46 -34.50
N THR A 447 -9.35 6.31 -34.01
CA THR A 447 -8.86 5.24 -34.88
C THR A 447 -10.00 4.27 -35.18
N GLY A 448 -10.53 4.34 -36.40
CA GLY A 448 -11.44 3.35 -36.99
C GLY A 448 -12.84 3.88 -37.34
N GLU A 449 -13.22 3.71 -38.62
CA GLU A 449 -14.56 3.96 -39.15
C GLU A 449 -15.66 3.26 -38.33
N GLN A 450 -16.87 3.83 -38.38
CA GLN A 450 -18.09 3.26 -37.79
C GLN A 450 -18.45 1.93 -38.46
N GLU A 451 -17.84 0.81 -38.03
CA GLU A 451 -18.52 -0.47 -38.18
C GLU A 451 -19.73 -0.46 -37.24
N VAL A 452 -20.94 -0.59 -37.81
CA VAL A 452 -22.17 -0.82 -37.07
C VAL A 452 -21.98 -2.11 -36.28
N SER A 453 -21.74 -1.96 -34.98
CA SER A 453 -21.35 -3.03 -34.09
C SER A 453 -22.52 -3.99 -33.86
N THR A 454 -22.50 -5.12 -34.54
CA THR A 454 -23.51 -6.16 -34.36
C THR A 454 -23.43 -6.75 -32.94
N GLY A 455 -24.59 -6.93 -32.30
CA GLY A 455 -24.73 -7.60 -31.01
C GLY A 455 -24.49 -6.74 -29.75
N ALA A 456 -24.66 -5.42 -29.82
CA ALA A 456 -24.76 -4.57 -28.61
C ALA A 456 -26.11 -4.79 -27.90
N VAL A 457 -26.08 -4.95 -26.57
CA VAL A 457 -27.30 -4.99 -25.73
C VAL A 457 -27.84 -3.59 -25.51
N ILE A 458 -26.94 -2.60 -25.41
CA ILE A 458 -27.26 -1.19 -25.32
C ILE A 458 -26.54 -0.47 -26.45
N GLN A 459 -27.29 0.32 -27.21
CA GLN A 459 -26.78 1.24 -28.22
C GLN A 459 -27.34 2.63 -27.93
N GLY A 460 -26.47 3.64 -27.87
CA GLY A 460 -26.84 5.02 -27.55
C GLY A 460 -26.44 5.43 -26.12
N GLY A 461 -27.09 6.48 -25.61
CA GLY A 461 -26.63 7.19 -24.43
C GLY A 461 -25.54 8.23 -24.75
N THR A 462 -24.92 8.77 -23.72
CA THR A 462 -23.93 9.84 -23.81
C THR A 462 -22.63 9.42 -23.13
N THR A 463 -21.52 9.52 -23.86
CA THR A 463 -20.18 9.31 -23.32
C THR A 463 -19.88 10.36 -22.25
N ALA A 464 -19.77 9.95 -21.00
CA ALA A 464 -19.29 10.79 -19.90
C ALA A 464 -17.77 10.74 -19.78
N SER A 465 -17.18 9.56 -19.99
CA SER A 465 -15.74 9.35 -20.07
C SER A 465 -15.44 8.32 -21.18
N PRO A 466 -14.55 8.63 -22.13
CA PRO A 466 -14.28 7.75 -23.26
C PRO A 466 -13.43 6.54 -22.86
N GLY A 467 -13.36 5.56 -23.76
CA GLY A 467 -12.59 4.33 -23.62
C GLY A 467 -13.46 3.08 -23.65
N ALA A 468 -12.81 1.92 -23.53
CA ALA A 468 -13.49 0.65 -23.47
C ALA A 468 -12.88 -0.26 -22.40
N ALA A 469 -13.72 -0.91 -21.61
CA ALA A 469 -13.31 -1.82 -20.55
C ALA A 469 -14.34 -2.95 -20.40
N ALA A 470 -13.93 -4.06 -19.79
CA ALA A 470 -14.79 -5.21 -19.56
C ALA A 470 -14.65 -5.71 -18.12
N GLY A 471 -15.76 -6.24 -17.59
CA GLY A 471 -15.81 -6.75 -16.22
C GLY A 471 -17.19 -7.28 -15.84
N PRO A 472 -17.31 -7.92 -14.67
CA PRO A 472 -18.60 -8.36 -14.14
C PRO A 472 -19.49 -7.15 -13.83
N PRO A 473 -20.75 -7.13 -14.30
CA PRO A 473 -21.69 -6.08 -13.91
C PRO A 473 -22.01 -6.14 -12.41
N HIS A 474 -21.97 -4.99 -11.74
CA HIS A 474 -22.29 -4.87 -10.33
C HIS A 474 -23.30 -3.74 -10.12
N VAL A 475 -24.49 -4.09 -9.61
CA VAL A 475 -25.58 -3.12 -9.45
C VAL A 475 -25.42 -2.35 -8.15
N VAL A 476 -25.36 -1.03 -8.25
CA VAL A 476 -25.24 -0.11 -7.11
C VAL A 476 -26.52 0.71 -7.00
N ARG A 477 -27.22 0.56 -5.87
CA ARG A 477 -28.38 1.36 -5.48
C ARG A 477 -28.12 2.21 -4.24
N GLY A 478 -27.18 1.77 -3.40
CA GLY A 478 -26.79 2.44 -2.17
C GLY A 478 -25.34 2.17 -1.78
N LYS A 479 -24.90 2.82 -0.70
CA LYS A 479 -23.53 2.69 -0.16
C LYS A 479 -23.17 1.27 0.25
N VAL A 480 -24.16 0.47 0.67
CA VAL A 480 -23.94 -0.92 1.08
C VAL A 480 -23.48 -1.77 -0.10
N ASP A 481 -24.02 -1.54 -1.30
CA ASP A 481 -23.66 -2.30 -2.50
C ASP A 481 -22.18 -2.06 -2.90
N LEU A 482 -21.59 -0.94 -2.50
CA LEU A 482 -20.19 -0.62 -2.79
C LEU A 482 -19.20 -1.47 -1.98
N LEU A 483 -19.62 -1.98 -0.82
CA LEU A 483 -18.74 -2.71 0.10
C LEU A 483 -18.27 -4.03 -0.50
N ASP A 484 -19.15 -4.71 -1.24
CA ASP A 484 -18.89 -6.01 -1.85
C ASP A 484 -18.52 -5.90 -3.34
N MET A 485 -18.19 -4.69 -3.81
CA MET A 485 -17.87 -4.48 -5.22
C MET A 485 -16.54 -5.16 -5.59
N PRO A 486 -16.51 -6.08 -6.57
CA PRO A 486 -15.29 -6.76 -6.96
C PRO A 486 -14.35 -5.83 -7.73
N GLU A 487 -13.05 -6.14 -7.68
CA GLU A 487 -12.05 -5.42 -8.46
C GLU A 487 -12.26 -5.67 -9.97
N GLY A 488 -12.23 -4.59 -10.75
CA GLY A 488 -12.51 -4.62 -12.19
C GLY A 488 -14.00 -4.76 -12.54
N ALA A 489 -14.92 -4.46 -11.63
CA ALA A 489 -16.36 -4.51 -11.90
C ALA A 489 -16.83 -3.39 -12.85
N VAL A 490 -17.91 -3.65 -13.58
CA VAL A 490 -18.68 -2.63 -14.30
C VAL A 490 -19.80 -2.12 -13.40
N LEU A 491 -19.69 -0.89 -12.92
CA LEU A 491 -20.68 -0.27 -12.03
C LEU A 491 -21.95 0.05 -12.83
N LEU A 492 -23.06 -0.60 -12.47
CA LEU A 492 -24.39 -0.34 -13.01
C LEU A 492 -25.22 0.44 -11.98
N THR A 493 -25.74 1.60 -12.35
CA THR A 493 -26.56 2.43 -11.44
C THR A 493 -27.73 3.07 -12.19
N ASP A 494 -28.80 3.37 -11.47
CA ASP A 494 -29.88 4.20 -12.00
C ASP A 494 -29.39 5.64 -12.19
N GLN A 495 -28.85 6.26 -11.13
CA GLN A 495 -28.37 7.64 -11.16
C GLN A 495 -26.84 7.72 -10.99
N ALA A 496 -26.22 8.62 -11.76
CA ALA A 496 -24.78 8.91 -11.70
C ALA A 496 -24.38 9.76 -10.47
N HIS A 497 -24.65 9.24 -9.27
CA HIS A 497 -24.42 9.97 -8.02
C HIS A 497 -22.92 10.19 -7.73
N PRO A 498 -22.49 11.36 -7.22
CA PRO A 498 -21.09 11.64 -6.93
C PRO A 498 -20.47 10.69 -5.90
N GLU A 499 -21.27 10.12 -5.00
CA GLU A 499 -20.78 9.18 -3.97
C GLU A 499 -20.19 7.89 -4.55
N TRP A 500 -20.54 7.52 -5.78
CA TRP A 500 -19.95 6.38 -6.48
C TRP A 500 -18.47 6.59 -6.80
N ALA A 501 -17.97 7.83 -6.73
CA ALA A 501 -16.57 8.15 -6.96
C ALA A 501 -15.62 7.40 -6.01
N VAL A 502 -16.08 6.99 -4.82
CA VAL A 502 -15.27 6.33 -3.80
C VAL A 502 -14.66 5.00 -4.27
N VAL A 503 -15.29 4.33 -5.24
CA VAL A 503 -14.87 3.01 -5.76
C VAL A 503 -14.24 3.05 -7.15
N LEU A 504 -13.99 4.24 -7.72
CA LEU A 504 -13.49 4.37 -9.10
C LEU A 504 -12.17 3.65 -9.35
N SER A 505 -11.26 3.61 -8.37
CA SER A 505 -9.97 2.90 -8.51
C SER A 505 -10.12 1.38 -8.70
N LYS A 506 -11.27 0.81 -8.34
CA LYS A 506 -11.59 -0.61 -8.51
C LYS A 506 -12.59 -0.86 -9.65
N THR A 507 -13.07 0.19 -10.31
CA THR A 507 -14.12 0.11 -11.33
C THR A 507 -13.50 0.02 -12.72
N ALA A 508 -13.91 -0.98 -13.51
CA ALA A 508 -13.50 -1.10 -14.91
C ALA A 508 -14.26 -0.12 -15.81
N ALA A 509 -15.58 0.03 -15.63
CA ALA A 509 -16.41 1.00 -16.36
C ALA A 509 -17.68 1.35 -15.57
N ILE A 510 -18.35 2.44 -15.96
CA ILE A 510 -19.62 2.90 -15.37
C ILE A 510 -20.71 2.93 -16.44
N VAL A 511 -21.89 2.41 -16.12
CA VAL A 511 -23.11 2.58 -16.92
C VAL A 511 -24.22 3.12 -16.02
N ALA A 512 -24.74 4.30 -16.36
CA ALA A 512 -25.83 4.93 -15.63
C ALA A 512 -27.06 5.17 -16.52
N GLU A 513 -28.26 4.89 -16.01
CA GLU A 513 -29.51 5.13 -16.76
C GLU A 513 -29.79 6.63 -16.89
N HIS A 514 -29.51 7.39 -15.83
CA HIS A 514 -29.68 8.83 -15.73
C HIS A 514 -28.39 9.49 -15.24
N GLY A 515 -28.07 10.64 -15.82
CA GLY A 515 -26.89 11.42 -15.46
C GLY A 515 -26.50 12.41 -16.54
N SER A 516 -25.72 13.42 -16.17
CA SER A 516 -25.18 14.41 -17.08
C SER A 516 -23.69 14.18 -17.31
N THR A 517 -23.21 14.40 -18.53
CA THR A 517 -21.77 14.51 -18.81
C THR A 517 -21.13 15.69 -18.10
N ALA A 518 -21.96 16.64 -17.64
CA ALA A 518 -21.55 17.77 -16.84
C ALA A 518 -21.50 17.50 -15.32
N GLY A 519 -21.98 16.33 -14.88
CA GLY A 519 -22.06 15.99 -13.46
C GLY A 519 -20.71 15.63 -12.85
N HIS A 520 -20.62 15.68 -11.52
CA HIS A 520 -19.37 15.40 -10.81
C HIS A 520 -18.79 14.01 -11.11
N LEU A 521 -19.61 12.96 -11.14
CA LEU A 521 -19.13 11.61 -11.42
C LEU A 521 -18.49 11.51 -12.82
N ALA A 522 -19.02 12.23 -13.82
CA ALA A 522 -18.43 12.27 -15.16
C ALA A 522 -17.02 12.88 -15.14
N ASN A 523 -16.84 13.98 -14.41
CA ASN A 523 -15.54 14.65 -14.29
C ASN A 523 -14.51 13.74 -13.62
N VAL A 524 -14.88 13.10 -12.51
CA VAL A 524 -13.97 12.20 -11.79
C VAL A 524 -13.68 10.92 -12.61
N ALA A 525 -14.67 10.36 -13.32
CA ALA A 525 -14.43 9.22 -14.20
C ALA A 525 -13.43 9.53 -15.32
N ARG A 526 -13.49 10.75 -15.89
CA ARG A 526 -12.50 11.23 -16.86
C ARG A 526 -11.10 11.33 -16.24
N GLU A 527 -11.00 11.89 -15.05
CA GLU A 527 -9.72 12.02 -14.34
C GLU A 527 -9.07 10.65 -14.05
N PHE A 528 -9.87 9.66 -13.68
CA PHE A 528 -9.43 8.29 -13.37
C PHE A 528 -9.26 7.38 -14.60
N ASN A 529 -9.51 7.88 -15.81
CA ASN A 529 -9.52 7.06 -17.04
C ASN A 529 -10.52 5.88 -17.00
N VAL A 530 -11.62 6.01 -16.27
CA VAL A 530 -12.67 4.98 -16.22
C VAL A 530 -13.69 5.28 -17.31
N PRO A 531 -13.89 4.39 -18.31
CA PRO A 531 -14.95 4.55 -19.30
C PRO A 531 -16.32 4.67 -18.64
N ALA A 532 -17.11 5.66 -19.05
CA ALA A 532 -18.42 5.93 -18.46
C ALA A 532 -19.46 6.29 -19.52
N LEU A 533 -20.56 5.55 -19.53
CA LEU A 533 -21.71 5.75 -20.41
C LEU A 533 -22.95 6.12 -19.58
N PHE A 534 -23.46 7.34 -19.72
CA PHE A 534 -24.65 7.82 -19.03
C PHE A 534 -25.84 7.93 -19.99
N GLY A 535 -27.05 8.08 -19.45
CA GLY A 535 -28.24 8.19 -20.29
C GLY A 535 -28.56 6.89 -21.04
N ALA A 536 -28.26 5.74 -20.44
CA ALA A 536 -28.48 4.41 -21.02
C ALA A 536 -29.77 3.80 -20.42
N PRO A 537 -30.95 4.05 -20.99
CA PRO A 537 -32.22 3.67 -20.37
C PRO A 537 -32.37 2.15 -20.22
N ASP A 538 -32.83 1.73 -19.04
CA ASP A 538 -33.04 0.31 -18.66
C ASP A 538 -31.75 -0.53 -18.69
N ALA A 539 -30.58 0.11 -18.54
CA ALA A 539 -29.29 -0.56 -18.54
C ALA A 539 -29.17 -1.56 -17.38
N VAL A 540 -29.69 -1.24 -16.19
CA VAL A 540 -29.54 -2.08 -15.00
C VAL A 540 -30.23 -3.43 -15.23
N ASN A 541 -31.47 -3.42 -15.73
CA ASN A 541 -32.21 -4.67 -15.96
C ASN A 541 -31.63 -5.50 -17.09
N LYS A 542 -31.18 -4.84 -18.16
CA LYS A 542 -30.61 -5.53 -19.34
C LYS A 542 -29.25 -6.16 -19.07
N LEU A 543 -28.44 -5.56 -18.19
CA LEU A 543 -27.04 -5.96 -18.03
C LEU A 543 -26.75 -6.83 -16.80
N LYS A 544 -27.55 -6.74 -15.73
CA LYS A 544 -27.27 -7.37 -14.43
C LYS A 544 -27.09 -8.90 -14.43
N GLU A 545 -27.70 -9.60 -15.40
CA GLU A 545 -27.69 -11.08 -15.46
C GLU A 545 -26.48 -11.64 -16.22
N TYR A 546 -25.68 -10.80 -16.87
CA TYR A 546 -24.48 -11.25 -17.58
C TYR A 546 -23.33 -11.50 -16.61
N SER A 547 -22.52 -12.53 -16.88
CA SER A 547 -21.30 -12.81 -16.11
C SER A 547 -20.19 -11.78 -16.35
N SER A 548 -20.18 -11.16 -17.52
CA SER A 548 -19.25 -10.10 -17.92
C SER A 548 -19.90 -9.27 -19.03
N VAL A 549 -19.58 -7.98 -19.08
CA VAL A 549 -19.98 -7.07 -20.16
C VAL A 549 -18.77 -6.25 -20.61
N THR A 550 -18.78 -5.85 -21.88
CA THR A 550 -17.81 -4.88 -22.43
C THR A 550 -18.52 -3.56 -22.65
N VAL A 551 -18.06 -2.51 -21.99
CA VAL A 551 -18.54 -1.14 -22.17
C VAL A 551 -17.58 -0.44 -23.13
N ASP A 552 -18.06 -0.06 -24.30
CA ASP A 552 -17.37 0.86 -25.22
C ASP A 552 -18.05 2.23 -25.12
N ALA A 553 -17.60 3.03 -24.16
CA ALA A 553 -18.14 4.35 -23.92
C ALA A 553 -17.81 5.32 -25.08
N SER A 554 -16.70 5.08 -25.80
CA SER A 554 -16.33 5.88 -26.97
C SER A 554 -17.33 5.75 -28.12
N ARG A 555 -17.91 4.56 -28.31
CA ARG A 555 -18.92 4.27 -29.35
C ARG A 555 -20.35 4.21 -28.83
N CYS A 556 -20.57 4.58 -27.57
CA CYS A 556 -21.88 4.53 -26.90
C CYS A 556 -22.55 3.16 -27.03
N ALA A 557 -21.82 2.08 -26.72
CA ALA A 557 -22.33 0.72 -26.85
C ALA A 557 -21.90 -0.17 -25.67
N VAL A 558 -22.77 -1.10 -25.28
CA VAL A 558 -22.46 -2.15 -24.30
C VAL A 558 -22.75 -3.53 -24.89
N TYR A 559 -21.80 -4.44 -24.74
CA TYR A 559 -21.86 -5.78 -25.32
C TYR A 559 -21.87 -6.87 -24.24
N PRO A 560 -22.48 -8.03 -24.51
CA PRO A 560 -22.39 -9.16 -23.62
C PRO A 560 -21.00 -9.82 -23.73
N GLY A 561 -20.45 -10.24 -22.60
CA GLY A 561 -19.12 -10.87 -22.51
C GLY A 561 -17.95 -9.90 -22.70
N THR A 562 -16.74 -10.46 -22.66
CA THR A 562 -15.49 -9.73 -22.87
C THR A 562 -15.09 -9.73 -24.35
N ARG A 563 -15.06 -8.54 -24.99
CA ARG A 563 -14.65 -8.36 -26.39
C ARG A 563 -13.23 -7.80 -26.47
N ALA A 564 -12.24 -8.69 -26.50
CA ALA A 564 -10.82 -8.32 -26.44
C ALA A 564 -10.37 -7.31 -27.52
N HIS A 565 -10.94 -7.35 -28.73
CA HIS A 565 -10.60 -6.43 -29.83
C HIS A 565 -11.07 -4.99 -29.61
N LEU A 566 -12.03 -4.76 -28.70
CA LEU A 566 -12.48 -3.42 -28.32
C LEU A 566 -11.65 -2.82 -27.18
N LEU A 567 -10.94 -3.66 -26.43
CA LEU A 567 -10.12 -3.24 -25.30
C LEU A 567 -8.80 -2.68 -25.85
N ALA A 568 -8.54 -1.41 -25.58
CA ALA A 568 -7.24 -0.83 -25.88
C ALA A 568 -6.15 -1.55 -25.05
N PRO A 569 -4.92 -1.71 -25.58
CA PRO A 569 -3.79 -2.08 -24.73
C PRO A 569 -3.65 -1.08 -23.58
N ALA A 570 -3.32 -1.55 -22.38
CA ALA A 570 -3.12 -0.70 -21.20
C ALA A 570 -2.20 0.48 -21.57
N SER A 571 -2.66 1.72 -21.33
CA SER A 571 -1.88 2.89 -21.75
C SER A 571 -0.57 2.98 -20.96
N ASP A 572 0.47 3.53 -21.59
CA ASP A 572 1.75 3.89 -20.96
C ASP A 572 1.64 5.06 -19.95
N THR A 573 0.42 5.42 -19.53
CA THR A 573 0.25 6.54 -18.58
C THR A 573 0.72 6.07 -17.20
N PRO A 574 1.72 6.74 -16.60
CA PRO A 574 2.21 6.34 -15.29
C PRO A 574 1.09 6.40 -14.25
N PRO A 575 1.05 5.48 -13.26
CA PRO A 575 0.04 5.49 -12.21
C PRO A 575 -0.05 6.87 -11.55
N LEU A 576 -1.27 7.36 -11.28
CA LEU A 576 -1.53 8.67 -10.65
C LEU A 576 -0.66 8.89 -9.40
N MET A 577 -0.40 7.81 -8.65
CA MET A 577 0.45 7.82 -7.46
C MET A 577 1.93 8.12 -7.70
N ALA A 578 2.51 7.78 -8.85
CA ALA A 578 3.97 7.68 -9.02
C ALA A 578 4.74 8.98 -8.73
N LYS A 579 4.09 10.13 -8.90
CA LYS A 579 4.65 11.48 -8.63
C LYS A 579 4.01 12.19 -7.43
N SER A 580 3.18 11.48 -6.67
CA SER A 580 2.37 12.04 -5.60
C SER A 580 3.22 12.49 -4.38
N PRO A 581 2.73 13.45 -3.57
CA PRO A 581 3.36 13.85 -2.31
C PRO A 581 3.66 12.68 -1.36
N VAL A 582 2.72 11.73 -1.20
CA VAL A 582 2.91 10.54 -0.37
C VAL A 582 4.05 9.68 -0.91
N MET A 583 4.12 9.46 -2.22
CA MET A 583 5.19 8.67 -2.82
C MET A 583 6.57 9.33 -2.73
N ARG A 584 6.63 10.67 -2.79
CA ARG A 584 7.86 11.41 -2.49
C ARG A 584 8.32 11.19 -1.06
N CYS A 585 7.38 11.24 -0.11
CA CYS A 585 7.66 10.99 1.30
C CYS A 585 8.13 9.55 1.54
N LEU A 586 7.43 8.56 0.96
CA LEU A 586 7.82 7.15 1.02
C LEU A 586 9.24 6.98 0.46
N ARG A 587 9.53 7.50 -0.74
CA ARG A 587 10.86 7.39 -1.35
C ARG A 587 11.95 8.03 -0.48
N ALA A 588 11.69 9.21 0.09
CA ALA A 588 12.62 9.87 0.99
C ALA A 588 12.89 9.06 2.26
N ALA A 589 11.84 8.51 2.90
CA ALA A 589 11.99 7.64 4.06
C ALA A 589 12.76 6.36 3.69
N MET A 590 12.45 5.76 2.54
CA MET A 590 13.08 4.53 2.06
C MET A 590 14.58 4.68 1.81
N ASN A 591 15.08 5.88 1.49
CA ASN A 591 16.52 6.16 1.38
C ASN A 591 17.27 5.99 2.71
N HIS A 592 16.58 6.12 3.85
CA HIS A 592 17.15 5.85 5.17
C HIS A 592 16.87 4.42 5.67
N ILE A 593 16.11 3.64 4.91
CA ILE A 593 15.67 2.30 5.30
C ILE A 593 16.38 1.21 4.48
N ILE A 594 16.24 1.22 3.15
CA ILE A 594 16.63 0.11 2.25
C ILE A 594 18.11 0.03 1.87
N PRO A 595 18.82 1.14 1.53
CA PRO A 595 20.16 1.03 0.96
C PRO A 595 21.08 0.22 1.88
N LEU A 596 21.78 -0.76 1.30
CA LEU A 596 22.76 -1.57 2.00
C LEU A 596 24.16 -1.12 1.60
N ASN A 597 24.74 -0.26 2.41
CA ASN A 597 26.09 0.26 2.23
C ASN A 597 27.12 -0.69 2.87
N LEU A 598 26.74 -1.32 3.99
CA LEU A 598 27.62 -2.18 4.78
C LEU A 598 27.69 -3.62 4.22
N THR A 599 28.33 -3.81 3.08
CA THR A 599 28.32 -5.09 2.34
C THR A 599 29.45 -6.06 2.72
N ASP A 600 30.64 -5.55 3.02
CA ASP A 600 31.82 -6.35 3.38
C ASP A 600 32.03 -6.43 4.90
N ALA A 601 31.80 -7.62 5.47
CA ALA A 601 31.98 -7.89 6.90
C ALA A 601 33.46 -7.91 7.35
N ALA A 602 34.41 -8.04 6.41
CA ALA A 602 35.83 -8.01 6.71
C ALA A 602 36.43 -6.59 6.69
N SER A 603 35.67 -5.60 6.22
CA SER A 603 36.11 -4.21 6.15
C SER A 603 36.24 -3.58 7.55
N PRO A 604 37.27 -2.75 7.81
CA PRO A 604 37.34 -1.93 9.01
C PRO A 604 36.16 -0.95 9.15
N GLU A 605 35.50 -0.63 8.04
CA GLU A 605 34.31 0.22 8.01
C GLU A 605 33.06 -0.53 8.52
N PHE A 606 33.08 -1.87 8.62
CA PHE A 606 32.01 -2.69 9.18
C PHE A 606 31.85 -2.45 10.69
N SER A 607 31.24 -1.32 11.05
CA SER A 607 31.18 -0.80 12.42
C SER A 607 29.89 -0.02 12.65
N PRO A 608 29.46 0.14 13.93
CA PRO A 608 28.24 0.89 14.26
C PRO A 608 28.23 2.33 13.71
N ALA A 609 29.39 2.99 13.67
CA ALA A 609 29.51 4.39 13.25
C ALA A 609 29.22 4.61 11.76
N HIS A 610 29.41 3.60 10.92
CA HIS A 610 29.20 3.66 9.48
C HIS A 610 27.84 3.08 9.05
N CYS A 611 26.96 2.76 10.00
CA CYS A 611 25.59 2.36 9.67
C CYS A 611 24.77 3.61 9.31
N GLU A 612 24.46 3.83 8.05
CA GLU A 612 23.73 5.02 7.59
C GLU A 612 22.22 4.77 7.46
N THR A 613 21.83 3.50 7.27
CA THR A 613 20.44 3.06 7.10
C THR A 613 20.01 2.01 8.12
N LEU A 614 18.70 1.76 8.21
CA LEU A 614 18.17 0.65 9.00
C LEU A 614 18.64 -0.72 8.48
N HIS A 615 18.83 -0.88 7.16
CA HIS A 615 19.35 -2.13 6.58
C HIS A 615 20.82 -2.35 6.93
N ASP A 616 21.64 -1.30 7.02
CA ASP A 616 23.02 -1.39 7.52
C ASP A 616 23.06 -1.91 8.96
N ILE A 617 22.23 -1.35 9.85
CA ILE A 617 22.13 -1.83 11.24
C ILE A 617 21.64 -3.28 11.29
N THR A 618 20.66 -3.63 10.44
CA THR A 618 20.13 -5.00 10.33
C THR A 618 21.24 -5.98 9.94
N ARG A 619 22.01 -5.65 8.90
CA ARG A 619 23.15 -6.45 8.43
C ARG A 619 24.24 -6.59 9.48
N PHE A 620 24.62 -5.48 10.11
CA PHE A 620 25.62 -5.45 11.18
C PHE A 620 25.20 -6.32 12.36
N CYS A 621 23.96 -6.15 12.84
CA CYS A 621 23.44 -6.90 13.97
C CYS A 621 23.35 -8.40 13.67
N HIS A 622 22.95 -8.77 12.44
CA HIS A 622 22.93 -10.16 12.02
C HIS A 622 24.33 -10.78 12.03
N GLU A 623 25.31 -10.14 11.39
CA GLU A 623 26.69 -10.64 11.32
C GLU A 623 27.34 -10.76 12.71
N MET A 624 27.21 -9.72 13.53
CA MET A 624 27.78 -9.72 14.88
C MET A 624 27.04 -10.69 15.80
N GLY A 625 25.72 -10.86 15.65
CA GLY A 625 24.99 -11.90 16.38
C GLY A 625 25.50 -13.30 16.08
N VAL A 626 25.79 -13.60 14.81
CA VAL A 626 26.41 -14.87 14.41
C VAL A 626 27.82 -15.00 14.99
N SER A 627 28.63 -13.95 14.86
CA SER A 627 30.00 -13.91 15.42
C SER A 627 30.01 -14.15 16.94
N GLU A 628 29.11 -13.52 17.69
CA GLU A 628 28.99 -13.70 19.14
C GLU A 628 28.53 -15.11 19.52
N MET A 629 27.67 -15.74 18.72
CA MET A 629 27.32 -17.15 18.90
C MET A 629 28.53 -18.06 18.67
N VAL A 630 29.32 -17.79 17.63
CA VAL A 630 30.55 -18.54 17.35
C VAL A 630 31.59 -18.33 18.45
N ASN A 631 31.82 -17.09 18.88
CA ASN A 631 32.75 -16.74 19.95
C ASN A 631 32.32 -17.31 21.31
N ALA A 632 31.02 -17.32 21.63
CA ALA A 632 30.50 -17.98 22.83
C ALA A 632 30.81 -19.49 22.86
N THR A 633 31.01 -20.10 21.68
CA THR A 633 31.46 -21.50 21.57
C THR A 633 32.98 -21.67 21.59
N HIS A 634 33.75 -20.61 21.35
CA HIS A 634 35.21 -20.59 21.45
C HIS A 634 35.65 -20.44 22.93
N GLY A 635 36.39 -21.43 23.44
CA GLY A 635 36.83 -21.49 24.85
C GLY A 635 36.07 -22.52 25.71
N LEU A 636 35.05 -23.18 25.17
CA LEU A 636 34.51 -24.41 25.72
C LEU A 636 35.53 -25.56 25.49
N PRO A 637 35.86 -26.39 26.50
CA PRO A 637 36.91 -27.41 26.36
C PRO A 637 36.55 -28.44 25.28
N GLY A 638 37.28 -28.42 24.16
CA GLY A 638 37.53 -29.52 23.21
C GLY A 638 36.36 -30.25 22.51
N ASN A 639 35.10 -30.01 22.86
CA ASN A 639 33.97 -30.90 22.52
C ASN A 639 32.64 -30.19 22.14
N ALA A 640 32.61 -28.86 21.94
CA ALA A 640 31.36 -28.10 21.74
C ALA A 640 30.78 -28.20 20.31
N ALA A 641 31.63 -28.09 19.28
CA ALA A 641 31.26 -28.36 17.90
C ALA A 641 31.88 -29.70 17.46
N ARG A 642 31.05 -30.68 17.13
CA ARG A 642 31.50 -32.02 16.75
C ARG A 642 31.23 -32.28 15.28
N ARG A 643 32.23 -32.81 14.58
CA ARG A 643 32.06 -33.18 13.17
C ARG A 643 31.10 -34.36 13.08
N LEU A 644 30.02 -34.21 12.34
CA LEU A 644 29.09 -35.30 12.06
C LEU A 644 29.77 -36.31 11.13
N VAL A 645 29.76 -37.58 11.54
CA VAL A 645 30.30 -38.70 10.74
C VAL A 645 29.15 -39.36 10.02
N THR A 646 29.14 -39.20 8.70
CA THR A 646 28.07 -39.62 7.79
C THR A 646 28.67 -39.94 6.43
N ASP A 647 27.94 -40.70 5.63
CA ASP A 647 28.36 -41.07 4.27
C ASP A 647 28.07 -39.96 3.22
N VAL A 648 27.52 -38.81 3.64
CA VAL A 648 27.33 -37.69 2.73
C VAL A 648 28.66 -36.96 2.45
N PRO A 649 28.93 -36.55 1.19
CA PRO A 649 30.19 -35.88 0.82
C PRO A 649 30.44 -34.55 1.55
N THR A 650 29.36 -33.89 2.00
CA THR A 650 29.43 -32.57 2.65
C THR A 650 29.75 -32.71 4.13
N ARG A 651 30.71 -31.93 4.64
CA ARG A 651 31.06 -31.91 6.06
C ARG A 651 30.13 -30.99 6.86
N TYR A 652 29.63 -31.50 7.98
CA TYR A 652 28.78 -30.78 8.92
C TYR A 652 29.38 -30.78 10.33
N TRP A 653 29.20 -29.69 11.05
CA TRP A 653 29.58 -29.54 12.46
C TRP A 653 28.33 -29.30 13.30
N VAL A 654 28.12 -30.15 14.30
CA VAL A 654 26.96 -30.11 15.20
C VAL A 654 27.35 -29.43 16.51
N ILE A 655 26.54 -28.48 16.95
CA ILE A 655 26.69 -27.76 18.21
C ILE A 655 25.44 -28.04 19.05
N ASP A 656 25.60 -28.69 20.20
CA ASP A 656 24.49 -28.95 21.13
C ASP A 656 24.31 -27.80 22.12
N MET A 657 23.13 -27.22 22.13
CA MET A 657 22.69 -26.15 23.01
C MET A 657 21.97 -26.68 24.26
N GLY A 658 21.77 -28.00 24.36
CA GLY A 658 21.17 -28.67 25.51
C GLY A 658 20.23 -29.81 25.10
N GLY A 659 20.56 -31.03 25.54
CA GLY A 659 19.71 -32.22 25.36
C GLY A 659 19.53 -32.67 23.91
N GLY A 660 20.28 -32.11 22.96
CA GLY A 660 20.22 -32.45 21.54
C GLY A 660 21.02 -33.69 21.15
N MET A 661 21.94 -34.15 21.99
CA MET A 661 22.77 -35.34 21.75
C MET A 661 23.24 -36.00 23.06
N ASP A 662 23.73 -37.23 22.95
CA ASP A 662 24.27 -37.95 24.09
C ASP A 662 25.52 -37.27 24.66
N PRO A 663 25.68 -37.22 26.00
CA PRO A 663 26.87 -36.68 26.65
C PRO A 663 28.07 -37.63 26.49
N SER A 664 28.64 -37.71 25.30
CA SER A 664 29.90 -38.41 25.01
C SER A 664 31.09 -37.43 24.94
N ARG A 665 32.34 -37.90 25.01
CA ARG A 665 33.54 -37.06 24.83
C ARG A 665 34.18 -37.35 23.47
N GLY A 666 34.46 -36.33 22.66
CA GLY A 666 35.11 -36.49 21.35
C GLY A 666 34.87 -35.35 20.36
N ARG A 667 35.69 -35.28 19.31
CA ARG A 667 35.63 -34.28 18.22
C ARG A 667 34.65 -34.64 17.10
N THR A 668 34.07 -35.84 17.15
CA THR A 668 33.12 -36.38 16.17
C THR A 668 31.85 -36.85 16.85
N VAL A 669 30.75 -36.86 16.11
CA VAL A 669 29.44 -37.38 16.54
C VAL A 669 28.83 -38.20 15.39
N THR A 670 28.18 -39.30 15.70
CA THR A 670 27.43 -40.13 14.74
C THR A 670 25.93 -39.85 14.85
N LEU A 671 25.13 -40.21 13.84
CA LEU A 671 23.69 -39.92 13.85
C LEU A 671 22.93 -40.61 15.00
N ASP A 672 23.36 -41.80 15.42
CA ASP A 672 22.79 -42.56 16.55
C ASP A 672 22.97 -41.86 17.91
N GLN A 673 23.96 -40.95 18.00
CA GLN A 673 24.24 -40.14 19.18
C GLN A 673 23.42 -38.84 19.22
N ILE A 674 22.66 -38.53 18.17
CA ILE A 674 21.78 -37.36 18.14
C ILE A 674 20.41 -37.72 18.75
N ARG A 675 19.91 -36.84 19.61
CA ARG A 675 18.61 -36.94 20.30
C ARG A 675 17.60 -35.88 19.85
N SER A 676 18.06 -34.81 19.21
CA SER A 676 17.22 -33.78 18.60
C SER A 676 16.35 -34.37 17.47
N LYS A 677 15.07 -34.60 17.76
CA LYS A 677 14.09 -35.06 16.76
C LYS A 677 13.98 -34.09 15.56
N PRO A 678 13.99 -32.75 15.75
CA PRO A 678 14.00 -31.80 14.64
C PRO A 678 15.20 -31.96 13.71
N MET A 679 16.41 -32.08 14.27
CA MET A 679 17.61 -32.26 13.44
C MET A 679 17.55 -33.58 12.66
N LEU A 680 17.14 -34.68 13.30
CA LEU A 680 17.01 -35.98 12.65
C LEU A 680 15.96 -35.96 11.54
N ALA A 681 14.83 -35.27 11.74
CA ALA A 681 13.80 -35.12 10.72
C ALA A 681 14.29 -34.27 9.53
N LEU A 682 14.99 -33.17 9.80
CA LEU A 682 15.63 -32.36 8.77
C LEU A 682 16.65 -33.19 7.98
N TRP A 683 17.51 -33.93 8.69
CA TRP A 683 18.53 -34.78 8.10
C TRP A 683 17.93 -35.89 7.24
N GLN A 684 16.86 -36.56 7.71
CA GLN A 684 16.13 -37.56 6.94
C GLN A 684 15.64 -36.98 5.61
N GLY A 685 15.10 -35.76 5.60
CA GLY A 685 14.69 -35.09 4.37
C GLY A 685 15.86 -34.85 3.41
N MET A 686 16.98 -34.38 3.95
CA MET A 686 18.18 -34.09 3.15
C MET A 686 18.82 -35.32 2.51
N THR A 687 18.69 -36.50 3.14
CA THR A 687 19.35 -37.73 2.70
C THR A 687 18.40 -38.78 2.14
N ALA A 688 17.09 -38.50 2.05
CA ALA A 688 16.10 -39.49 1.61
C ALA A 688 16.32 -39.99 0.17
N LYS A 689 16.92 -39.15 -0.69
CA LYS A 689 17.32 -39.51 -2.05
C LYS A 689 18.76 -39.05 -2.27
N PRO A 690 19.66 -39.89 -2.81
CA PRO A 690 21.00 -39.45 -3.16
C PRO A 690 20.92 -38.32 -4.19
N TRP A 691 21.62 -37.22 -3.93
CA TRP A 691 21.74 -36.15 -4.90
C TRP A 691 22.69 -36.60 -6.03
N GLN A 692 22.19 -36.68 -7.25
CA GLN A 692 22.94 -37.20 -8.43
C GLN A 692 23.87 -36.17 -9.08
N GLY A 693 24.07 -34.99 -8.46
CA GLY A 693 24.85 -33.89 -9.02
C GLY A 693 24.00 -32.83 -9.73
N PRO A 694 24.63 -31.74 -10.22
CA PRO A 694 23.94 -30.76 -11.05
C PRO A 694 23.45 -31.42 -12.36
N PRO A 695 22.32 -30.97 -12.92
CA PRO A 695 21.94 -31.30 -14.29
C PRO A 695 23.11 -30.97 -15.26
N PRO A 696 23.36 -31.77 -16.31
CA PRO A 696 24.42 -31.47 -17.27
C PRO A 696 24.16 -30.10 -17.93
N PRO A 697 25.15 -29.19 -17.97
CA PRO A 697 24.93 -27.84 -18.48
C PRO A 697 24.65 -27.87 -19.99
N THR A 698 23.62 -27.17 -20.43
CA THR A 698 23.42 -26.86 -21.86
C THR A 698 24.44 -25.80 -22.29
N PRO A 699 24.87 -25.75 -23.57
CA PRO A 699 25.89 -24.80 -24.05
C PRO A 699 25.55 -23.32 -23.76
N GLY A 700 24.27 -22.94 -23.79
CA GLY A 700 23.81 -21.59 -23.41
C GLY A 700 23.75 -21.34 -21.90
N GLY A 701 23.51 -22.38 -21.09
CA GLY A 701 23.52 -22.30 -19.63
C GLY A 701 24.93 -22.12 -19.06
N PHE A 702 25.95 -22.72 -19.67
CA PHE A 702 27.34 -22.61 -19.21
C PHE A 702 27.94 -21.19 -19.38
N LEU A 703 27.63 -20.52 -20.49
CA LEU A 703 28.16 -19.17 -20.78
C LEU A 703 27.60 -18.11 -19.81
N SER A 704 26.32 -18.22 -19.44
CA SER A 704 25.69 -17.31 -18.47
C SER A 704 26.30 -17.44 -17.06
N VAL A 705 26.62 -18.66 -16.63
CA VAL A 705 27.29 -18.93 -15.34
C VAL A 705 28.69 -18.30 -15.29
N ILE A 706 29.47 -18.38 -16.37
CA ILE A 706 30.81 -17.78 -16.45
C ILE A 706 30.72 -16.24 -16.41
N MET A 707 29.77 -15.66 -17.14
CA MET A 707 29.59 -14.20 -17.20
C MET A 707 29.21 -13.62 -15.82
N GLU A 708 28.35 -14.32 -15.07
CA GLU A 708 27.90 -13.89 -13.74
C GLU A 708 28.99 -14.10 -12.65
N ALA A 709 29.79 -15.17 -12.75
CA ALA A 709 30.97 -15.39 -11.89
C ALA A 709 32.08 -14.33 -12.10
N SER A 710 32.17 -13.75 -13.29
CA SER A 710 33.15 -12.71 -13.64
C SER A 710 32.80 -11.33 -13.09
N ALA A 711 31.51 -11.07 -12.85
CA ALA A 711 31.00 -9.77 -12.38
C ALA A 711 31.09 -9.57 -10.86
N THR A 712 31.51 -10.59 -10.09
CA THR A 712 31.50 -10.56 -8.62
C THR A 712 32.81 -11.10 -8.04
N PRO A 713 33.81 -10.23 -7.72
CA PRO A 713 35.19 -10.66 -7.44
C PRO A 713 35.39 -11.53 -6.17
N GLY A 714 34.47 -11.47 -5.20
CA GLY A 714 34.51 -12.31 -3.98
C GLY A 714 34.07 -13.76 -4.15
N LEU A 715 33.80 -14.21 -5.39
CA LEU A 715 33.16 -15.49 -5.72
C LEU A 715 33.99 -16.38 -6.67
N ALA A 716 35.28 -16.10 -6.85
CA ALA A 716 36.17 -16.95 -7.65
C ALA A 716 36.36 -18.35 -7.02
N PRO A 717 36.36 -19.44 -7.80
CA PRO A 717 36.72 -20.76 -7.29
C PRO A 717 38.19 -20.75 -6.86
N GLY A 718 38.44 -20.69 -5.56
CA GLY A 718 39.79 -20.61 -4.99
C GLY A 718 40.05 -19.42 -4.06
N ALA A 719 39.10 -18.50 -3.88
CA ALA A 719 39.24 -17.45 -2.87
C ALA A 719 39.25 -18.07 -1.45
N ALA A 720 40.38 -17.94 -0.76
CA ALA A 720 40.55 -18.42 0.61
C ALA A 720 39.73 -17.55 1.58
N ASN A 721 38.51 -17.97 1.90
CA ASN A 721 37.75 -17.42 3.03
C ASN A 721 38.06 -18.25 4.27
N ASP A 722 38.92 -17.73 5.15
CA ASP A 722 39.37 -18.43 6.37
C ASP A 722 38.28 -18.54 7.47
N MET A 723 37.03 -18.13 7.16
CA MET A 723 35.87 -18.24 8.06
C MET A 723 34.57 -18.76 7.39
N GLY A 724 34.58 -19.13 6.09
CA GLY A 724 33.35 -19.25 5.29
C GLY A 724 32.98 -20.63 4.69
N GLY A 725 33.64 -21.72 5.08
CA GLY A 725 33.53 -23.04 4.40
C GLY A 725 32.86 -24.19 5.16
N ARG A 726 32.24 -23.94 6.33
CA ARG A 726 31.71 -25.01 7.22
C ARG A 726 30.19 -24.93 7.36
N ASN A 727 29.48 -26.05 7.15
CA ASN A 727 28.04 -26.15 7.42
C ASN A 727 27.82 -26.45 8.91
N PHE A 728 27.13 -25.56 9.63
CA PHE A 728 26.85 -25.73 11.06
C PHE A 728 25.39 -26.15 11.28
N LEU A 729 25.20 -27.09 12.22
CA LEU A 729 23.92 -27.50 12.75
C LEU A 729 23.89 -27.20 14.25
N LEU A 730 23.09 -26.22 14.64
CA LEU A 730 22.82 -25.96 16.05
C LEU A 730 21.62 -26.81 16.45
N ILE A 731 21.72 -27.58 17.53
CA ILE A 731 20.68 -28.49 17.97
C ILE A 731 20.37 -28.32 19.45
N GLY A 732 19.15 -28.63 19.83
CA GLY A 732 18.72 -28.87 21.22
C GLY A 732 17.66 -29.97 21.25
N SER A 733 17.20 -30.36 22.43
CA SER A 733 16.21 -31.45 22.61
C SER A 733 15.00 -31.34 21.66
N HIS A 734 14.48 -30.13 21.49
CA HIS A 734 13.34 -29.80 20.63
C HIS A 734 13.66 -28.80 19.53
N TYR A 735 14.94 -28.56 19.22
CA TYR A 735 15.35 -27.49 18.30
C TYR A 735 16.40 -27.95 17.30
N CYS A 736 16.35 -27.41 16.08
CA CYS A 736 17.46 -27.42 15.15
C CYS A 736 17.54 -26.13 14.33
N ASN A 737 18.75 -25.73 13.97
CA ASN A 737 19.04 -24.70 12.99
C ASN A 737 20.18 -25.16 12.09
N LEU A 738 19.94 -25.14 10.78
CA LEU A 738 20.92 -25.41 9.75
C LEU A 738 21.16 -24.11 8.99
N GLN A 739 22.41 -23.66 9.00
CA GLN A 739 22.89 -22.67 8.05
C GLN A 739 23.78 -23.36 7.03
N SER A 740 23.39 -23.26 5.75
CA SER A 740 24.11 -23.90 4.68
C SER A 740 24.41 -22.93 3.53
N ARG A 741 25.68 -22.98 3.08
CA ARG A 741 26.17 -22.24 1.93
C ARG A 741 26.76 -23.22 0.92
N TYR A 742 26.24 -23.16 -0.30
CA TYR A 742 26.64 -24.04 -1.38
C TYR A 742 26.91 -23.24 -2.65
N GLY A 743 28.17 -22.81 -2.83
CA GLY A 743 28.53 -21.94 -3.95
C GLY A 743 27.72 -20.63 -3.91
N PHE A 744 26.87 -20.43 -4.91
CA PHE A 744 26.00 -19.26 -5.08
C PHE A 744 24.66 -19.35 -4.29
N HIS A 745 24.42 -20.43 -3.54
CA HIS A 745 23.16 -20.67 -2.82
C HIS A 745 23.32 -20.54 -1.31
N PHE A 746 22.35 -19.87 -0.70
CA PHE A 746 22.24 -19.67 0.74
C PHE A 746 20.90 -20.22 1.22
N SER A 747 20.91 -21.04 2.27
CA SER A 747 19.70 -21.58 2.86
C SER A 747 19.82 -21.65 4.38
N THR A 748 18.79 -21.16 5.05
CA THR A 748 18.62 -21.26 6.50
C THR A 748 17.37 -22.07 6.75
N VAL A 749 17.51 -23.15 7.52
CA VAL A 749 16.37 -23.93 8.02
C VAL A 749 16.38 -23.88 9.54
N GLU A 750 15.25 -23.54 10.13
CA GLU A 750 15.08 -23.54 11.58
C GLU A 750 13.82 -24.32 11.95
N GLY A 751 13.85 -25.03 13.08
CA GLY A 751 12.70 -25.78 13.55
C GLY A 751 12.69 -25.97 15.06
N HIS A 752 11.51 -25.81 15.65
CA HIS A 752 11.22 -26.15 17.03
C HIS A 752 10.01 -27.10 17.09
N ALA A 753 10.19 -28.30 17.66
CA ALA A 753 9.15 -29.31 17.82
C ALA A 753 9.13 -29.84 19.27
N GLY A 754 8.47 -29.08 20.13
CA GLY A 754 8.23 -29.35 21.54
C GLY A 754 6.79 -29.82 21.84
N PRO A 755 6.47 -30.02 23.13
CA PRO A 755 5.17 -30.55 23.57
C PRO A 755 4.01 -29.57 23.40
N PHE A 756 4.28 -28.26 23.31
CA PHE A 756 3.28 -27.21 23.20
C PHE A 756 3.13 -26.74 21.74
N PRO A 757 1.96 -26.94 21.10
CA PRO A 757 1.77 -26.60 19.68
C PRO A 757 2.00 -25.13 19.33
N ASP A 758 1.66 -24.21 20.22
CA ASP A 758 1.84 -22.76 20.08
C ASP A 758 3.30 -22.30 20.07
N GLU A 759 4.22 -23.14 20.55
CA GLU A 759 5.66 -22.87 20.50
C GLU A 759 6.34 -23.54 19.30
N ASN A 760 5.61 -24.35 18.53
CA ASN A 760 6.17 -25.18 17.48
C ASN A 760 6.20 -24.45 16.14
N TYR A 761 7.35 -24.51 15.46
CA TYR A 761 7.49 -23.93 14.13
C TYR A 761 8.53 -24.64 13.26
N ALA A 762 8.39 -24.48 11.94
CA ALA A 762 9.40 -24.77 10.94
C ALA A 762 9.53 -23.56 10.01
N TYR A 763 10.76 -23.15 9.74
CA TYR A 763 11.08 -21.97 8.96
C TYR A 763 12.16 -22.28 7.92
N LEU A 764 11.97 -21.77 6.71
CA LEU A 764 12.94 -21.78 5.62
C LEU A 764 13.14 -20.37 5.11
N GLN A 765 14.41 -19.98 4.98
CA GLN A 765 14.85 -18.92 4.09
C GLN A 765 15.78 -19.50 3.03
N PHE A 766 15.55 -19.13 1.79
CA PHE A 766 16.29 -19.63 0.64
C PHE A 766 16.56 -18.49 -0.33
N LYS A 767 17.80 -18.32 -0.80
CA LYS A 767 18.18 -17.26 -1.76
C LYS A 767 19.43 -17.63 -2.57
N GLY A 768 19.59 -16.99 -3.73
CA GLY A 768 20.81 -17.01 -4.53
C GLY A 768 20.80 -18.14 -5.55
N GLY A 769 21.62 -18.01 -6.59
CA GLY A 769 21.87 -19.07 -7.56
C GLY A 769 22.77 -18.67 -8.71
N GLY A 770 23.22 -19.67 -9.46
CA GLY A 770 24.23 -19.49 -10.51
C GLY A 770 23.67 -19.18 -11.90
N ALA A 771 22.35 -19.06 -12.04
CA ALA A 771 21.68 -18.70 -13.28
C ALA A 771 21.16 -17.25 -13.29
N SER A 772 20.68 -16.79 -14.45
CA SER A 772 20.14 -15.44 -14.64
C SER A 772 18.95 -15.11 -13.70
N PRO A 773 18.69 -13.82 -13.42
CA PRO A 773 17.62 -13.38 -12.51
C PRO A 773 16.24 -14.02 -12.75
N ASP A 774 15.82 -14.13 -14.01
CA ASP A 774 14.51 -14.70 -14.37
C ASP A 774 14.40 -16.19 -14.03
N ARG A 775 15.49 -16.94 -14.22
CA ARG A 775 15.55 -18.39 -13.94
C ARG A 775 15.57 -18.66 -12.44
N ARG A 776 16.29 -17.82 -11.68
CA ARG A 776 16.27 -17.86 -10.22
C ARG A 776 14.88 -17.53 -9.67
N LYS A 777 14.19 -16.54 -10.26
CA LYS A 777 12.80 -16.20 -9.93
C LYS A 777 11.84 -17.35 -10.22
N MET A 778 11.97 -18.00 -11.38
CA MET A 778 11.15 -19.16 -11.75
C MET A 778 11.29 -20.30 -10.74
N ARG A 779 12.53 -20.58 -10.30
CA ARG A 779 12.77 -21.56 -9.24
C ARG A 779 12.16 -21.14 -7.90
N ALA A 780 12.30 -19.87 -7.51
CA ALA A 780 11.74 -19.36 -6.28
C ALA A 780 10.21 -19.54 -6.24
N GLU A 781 9.52 -19.22 -7.33
CA GLU A 781 8.07 -19.44 -7.48
C GLU A 781 7.67 -20.92 -7.41
N MET A 782 8.44 -21.80 -8.06
CA MET A 782 8.22 -23.25 -7.99
C MET A 782 8.32 -23.75 -6.54
N VAL A 783 9.39 -23.36 -5.83
CA VAL A 783 9.62 -23.77 -4.44
C VAL A 783 8.52 -23.23 -3.52
N ARG A 784 8.12 -21.95 -3.68
CA ARG A 784 6.97 -21.36 -2.98
C ARG A 784 5.72 -22.20 -3.19
N GLY A 785 5.40 -22.54 -4.44
CA GLY A 785 4.23 -23.36 -4.80
C GLY A 785 4.22 -24.73 -4.10
N ILE A 786 5.36 -25.43 -4.08
CA ILE A 786 5.50 -26.73 -3.40
C ILE A 786 5.25 -26.58 -1.89
N LEU A 787 5.88 -25.58 -1.26
CA LEU A 787 5.78 -25.37 0.19
C LEU A 787 4.36 -24.96 0.60
N SER A 788 3.70 -24.09 -0.16
CA SER A 788 2.29 -23.74 0.07
C SER A 788 1.38 -24.98 0.03
N ARG A 789 1.56 -25.88 -0.96
CA ARG A 789 0.80 -27.14 -1.03
C ARG A 789 1.08 -28.10 0.12
N LYS A 790 2.22 -27.95 0.82
CA LYS A 790 2.59 -28.74 1.99
C LYS A 790 2.22 -28.06 3.32
N GLY A 791 1.47 -26.97 3.27
CA GLY A 791 0.90 -26.28 4.43
C GLY A 791 1.82 -25.23 5.05
N PHE A 792 2.81 -24.72 4.31
CA PHE A 792 3.57 -23.55 4.73
C PHE A 792 2.92 -22.26 4.23
N LEU A 793 2.93 -21.22 5.05
CA LEU A 793 2.78 -19.84 4.59
C LEU A 793 4.09 -19.47 3.87
N ALA A 794 4.07 -19.48 2.54
CA ALA A 794 5.26 -19.29 1.72
C ALA A 794 5.11 -18.11 0.77
N THR A 795 6.13 -17.25 0.72
CA THR A 795 6.24 -16.10 -0.18
C THR A 795 7.54 -16.19 -0.98
N ALA A 796 7.48 -15.75 -2.25
CA ALA A 796 8.66 -15.59 -3.10
C ALA A 796 8.82 -14.11 -3.42
N LYS A 797 10.05 -13.60 -3.31
CA LYS A 797 10.42 -12.22 -3.58
C LYS A 797 11.70 -12.20 -4.40
N GLY A 798 11.58 -11.96 -5.70
CA GLY A 798 12.70 -12.12 -6.63
C GLY A 798 13.20 -13.58 -6.65
N ASP A 799 14.45 -13.81 -6.28
CA ASP A 799 15.07 -15.14 -6.16
C ASP A 799 14.98 -15.75 -4.75
N ALA A 800 14.42 -15.02 -3.79
CA ALA A 800 14.33 -15.44 -2.41
C ALA A 800 12.98 -16.11 -2.12
N VAL A 801 13.00 -17.17 -1.31
CA VAL A 801 11.81 -17.84 -0.78
C VAL A 801 11.85 -17.82 0.73
N PHE A 802 10.72 -17.43 1.32
CA PHE A 802 10.47 -17.45 2.75
C PHE A 802 9.29 -18.37 2.98
N ALA A 803 9.41 -19.36 3.87
CA ALA A 803 8.33 -20.27 4.18
C ALA A 803 8.28 -20.58 5.67
N ARG A 804 7.08 -20.53 6.24
CA ARG A 804 6.86 -20.75 7.67
C ARG A 804 5.64 -21.63 7.95
N MET A 805 5.75 -22.47 8.96
CA MET A 805 4.68 -23.29 9.52
C MET A 805 4.76 -23.13 11.04
N GLU A 806 3.65 -22.80 11.71
CA GLU A 806 3.62 -22.48 13.15
C GLU A 806 2.32 -22.98 13.79
N ASN A 807 2.27 -22.99 15.13
CA ASN A 807 1.06 -23.32 15.90
C ASN A 807 0.53 -24.73 15.61
N GLU A 808 1.44 -25.66 15.37
CA GLU A 808 1.15 -26.99 14.85
C GLU A 808 1.67 -28.08 15.80
N SER A 809 1.12 -29.29 15.69
CA SER A 809 1.61 -30.42 16.49
C SER A 809 3.10 -30.70 16.21
N ALA A 810 3.83 -31.19 17.20
CA ALA A 810 5.25 -31.53 17.04
C ALA A 810 5.48 -32.47 15.85
N GLN A 811 4.60 -33.45 15.66
CA GLN A 811 4.68 -34.39 14.54
C GLN A 811 4.51 -33.70 13.18
N ARG A 812 3.63 -32.69 13.10
CA ARG A 812 3.43 -31.91 11.88
C ARG A 812 4.65 -31.07 11.54
N ILE A 813 5.30 -30.45 12.53
CA ILE A 813 6.56 -29.73 12.36
C ILE A 813 7.69 -30.66 11.93
N LEU A 814 7.83 -31.84 12.55
CA LEU A 814 8.84 -32.83 12.15
C LEU A 814 8.66 -33.25 10.68
N ASN A 815 7.41 -33.46 10.24
CA ASN A 815 7.11 -33.71 8.83
C ASN A 815 7.45 -32.50 7.94
N GLY A 816 7.17 -31.28 8.41
CA GLY A 816 7.59 -30.05 7.76
C GLY A 816 9.10 -29.98 7.56
N LEU A 817 9.90 -30.30 8.59
CA LEU A 817 11.36 -30.30 8.52
C LEU A 817 11.91 -31.34 7.53
N LYS A 818 11.28 -32.50 7.40
CA LYS A 818 11.62 -33.47 6.33
C LYS A 818 11.42 -32.84 4.94
N VAL A 819 10.31 -32.14 4.74
CA VAL A 819 10.03 -31.42 3.48
C VAL A 819 11.10 -30.35 3.23
N LEU A 820 11.40 -29.53 4.24
CA LEU A 820 12.41 -28.47 4.12
C LEU A 820 13.80 -29.04 3.80
N GLY A 821 14.19 -30.16 4.44
CA GLY A 821 15.46 -30.84 4.17
C GLY A 821 15.57 -31.31 2.72
N HIS A 822 14.51 -31.92 2.19
CA HIS A 822 14.46 -32.37 0.79
C HIS A 822 14.53 -31.18 -0.17
N ILE A 823 13.76 -30.12 0.09
CA ILE A 823 13.75 -28.91 -0.73
C ILE A 823 15.14 -28.25 -0.75
N VAL A 824 15.76 -28.06 0.41
CA VAL A 824 17.09 -27.43 0.50
C VAL A 824 18.16 -28.23 -0.21
N MET A 825 18.06 -29.56 -0.27
CA MET A 825 19.04 -30.37 -1.01
C MET A 825 18.76 -30.43 -2.52
N HIS A 826 17.51 -30.61 -2.92
CA HIS A 826 17.18 -30.93 -4.31
C HIS A 826 16.86 -29.72 -5.19
N THR A 827 16.82 -28.51 -4.65
CA THR A 827 16.54 -27.28 -5.40
C THR A 827 17.77 -26.40 -5.62
N ARG A 828 18.94 -26.84 -5.14
CA ARG A 828 20.18 -26.05 -5.10
C ARG A 828 20.71 -25.63 -6.44
N GLN A 829 20.45 -26.31 -7.55
CA GLN A 829 20.99 -25.93 -8.87
C GLN A 829 19.96 -26.15 -9.99
N LEU A 830 18.68 -26.24 -9.63
CA LEU A 830 17.62 -26.47 -10.61
C LEU A 830 17.38 -25.24 -11.49
N ASP A 831 17.75 -24.05 -11.01
CA ASP A 831 17.75 -22.81 -11.79
C ASP A 831 18.64 -22.93 -13.04
N MET A 832 19.70 -23.75 -12.99
CA MET A 832 20.57 -24.03 -14.15
C MET A 832 19.92 -24.91 -15.23
N ASP A 833 18.79 -25.55 -14.96
CA ASP A 833 18.01 -26.39 -15.89
C ASP A 833 16.63 -25.80 -16.25
N MET A 834 16.26 -24.65 -15.68
CA MET A 834 14.97 -23.99 -15.96
C MET A 834 15.08 -23.00 -17.12
N ASN A 835 14.89 -23.46 -18.36
CA ASN A 835 14.96 -22.60 -19.56
C ASN A 835 13.57 -22.12 -19.99
N ALA A 836 12.52 -22.89 -19.70
CA ALA A 836 11.13 -22.53 -19.96
C ALA A 836 10.24 -22.82 -18.73
N PRO A 837 9.05 -22.17 -18.62
CA PRO A 837 8.11 -22.42 -17.53
C PRO A 837 7.70 -23.90 -17.36
N GLN A 838 7.74 -24.69 -18.44
CA GLN A 838 7.46 -26.12 -18.44
C GLN A 838 8.50 -26.95 -17.67
N ASP A 839 9.76 -26.50 -17.62
CA ASP A 839 10.82 -27.16 -16.85
C ASP A 839 10.54 -27.06 -15.35
N ALA A 840 10.05 -25.90 -14.90
CA ALA A 840 9.66 -25.69 -13.51
C ALA A 840 8.49 -26.61 -13.11
N GLN A 841 7.49 -26.78 -13.97
CA GLN A 841 6.38 -27.71 -13.71
C GLN A 841 6.85 -29.17 -13.63
N ARG A 842 7.77 -29.59 -14.49
CA ARG A 842 8.35 -30.95 -14.47
C ARG A 842 9.09 -31.21 -13.15
N HIS A 843 9.93 -30.27 -12.71
CA HIS A 843 10.64 -30.36 -11.43
C HIS A 843 9.69 -30.31 -10.23
N GLU A 844 8.64 -29.49 -10.29
CA GLU A 844 7.59 -29.41 -9.27
C GLU A 844 6.91 -30.77 -9.05
N GLN A 845 6.48 -31.42 -10.13
CA GLN A 845 5.82 -32.73 -10.09
C GLN A 845 6.75 -33.81 -9.51
N ARG A 846 8.01 -33.84 -9.94
CA ARG A 846 9.02 -34.78 -9.41
C ARG A 846 9.19 -34.59 -7.90
N LEU A 847 9.43 -33.35 -7.45
CA LEU A 847 9.65 -33.04 -6.03
C LEU A 847 8.41 -33.35 -5.19
N LEU A 848 7.20 -33.06 -5.68
CA LEU A 848 5.96 -33.39 -4.97
C LEU A 848 5.76 -34.90 -4.81
N SER A 849 6.16 -35.70 -5.80
CA SER A 849 6.15 -37.16 -5.72
C SER A 849 7.15 -37.66 -4.69
N GLU A 850 8.41 -37.21 -4.76
CA GLU A 850 9.45 -37.59 -3.80
C GLU A 850 9.07 -37.21 -2.36
N ILE A 851 8.53 -36.00 -2.15
CA ILE A 851 8.04 -35.56 -0.84
C ILE A 851 6.92 -36.49 -0.32
N ARG A 852 6.05 -36.99 -1.19
CA ARG A 852 5.00 -37.95 -0.79
C ARG A 852 5.62 -39.23 -0.26
N ASP A 853 6.62 -39.77 -0.94
CA ASP A 853 7.32 -41.00 -0.54
C ASP A 853 8.09 -40.81 0.79
N ILE A 854 8.71 -39.64 0.97
CA ILE A 854 9.45 -39.27 2.19
C ILE A 854 8.52 -39.22 3.40
N LEU A 855 7.32 -38.65 3.23
CA LEU A 855 6.34 -38.54 4.29
C LEU A 855 5.63 -39.88 4.59
N ALA A 856 5.59 -40.80 3.62
CA ALA A 856 5.03 -42.14 3.79
C ALA A 856 6.01 -43.13 4.45
N SER A 857 7.30 -42.84 4.46
CA SER A 857 8.32 -43.72 5.03
C SER A 857 8.41 -43.58 6.57
N PRO A 858 8.38 -44.68 7.34
CA PRO A 858 8.64 -44.62 8.79
C PRO A 858 10.07 -44.10 9.05
N ALA A 859 10.28 -43.43 10.18
CA ALA A 859 11.60 -42.89 10.53
C ALA A 859 12.65 -44.02 10.55
N PRO A 860 13.82 -43.87 9.90
CA PRO A 860 14.88 -44.86 10.02
C PRO A 860 15.32 -44.91 11.49
N GLY A 861 15.21 -46.10 12.10
CA GLY A 861 15.91 -46.41 13.34
C GLY A 861 17.43 -46.50 13.11
N PRO A 862 18.23 -46.54 14.18
CA PRO A 862 19.70 -46.51 14.11
C PRO A 862 20.36 -47.67 13.33
N ASP A 863 19.61 -48.67 12.85
CA ASP A 863 20.15 -49.92 12.30
C ASP A 863 20.42 -49.94 10.78
N HIS A 864 20.19 -48.87 10.03
CA HIS A 864 20.42 -48.89 8.57
C HIS A 864 21.85 -48.58 8.12
N ALA A 865 22.81 -48.46 9.03
CA ALA A 865 24.24 -48.19 8.72
C ALA A 865 25.17 -49.41 8.93
N SER A 866 24.67 -50.64 8.76
CA SER A 866 25.51 -51.84 8.74
C SER A 866 25.24 -52.67 7.49
N GLY A 867 25.89 -52.31 6.39
CA GLY A 867 25.90 -53.08 5.15
C GLY A 867 27.22 -52.93 4.41
N GLN A 868 27.96 -54.06 4.34
CA GLN A 868 29.15 -54.30 3.51
C GLN A 868 30.49 -53.70 4.00
N ARG A 869 31.10 -54.41 4.97
CA ARG A 869 32.55 -54.64 4.93
C ARG A 869 32.84 -55.64 3.82
N GLU A 870 33.17 -55.18 2.63
CA GLU A 870 33.94 -55.98 1.68
C GLU A 870 35.43 -55.72 1.91
N GLN A 871 36.12 -56.77 2.36
CA GLN A 871 37.56 -56.92 2.19
C GLN A 871 37.84 -56.89 0.68
N ILE A 872 38.90 -56.24 0.21
CA ILE A 872 40.18 -56.84 -0.24
C ILE A 872 40.89 -55.74 -1.09
N PRO A 873 42.22 -55.66 -1.23
CA PRO A 873 43.33 -55.83 -0.29
C PRO A 873 44.02 -54.50 0.10
#